data_AF-A0A9E7G8Q3-F1
#
_entry.id   AF-A0A9E7G8Q3-F1
#
_cell.length_a   1.000
_cell.length_b   1.000
_cell.length_c   1.000
_cell.angle_alpha   90.00
_cell.angle_beta   90.00
_cell.angle_gamma   90.00
#
_symmetry.space_group_name_H-M   'P 1'
#
loop_
_entity.id
_entity.type
_entity.pdbx_description
1 polymer ?
#
loop_
_entity_poly.entity_id
_entity_poly.type
_entity_poly.pdbx_seq_one_letter_code
_entity_poly.pdbx_strand_id
1 'polypeptide(L)'
;MAVLRHSAAFPFLLLLVLLICIPALASGVGLNDGGGGLEEEGEQFSEELFLKPLPDRKVLAHFHFQSTAPPSAANGRHHHLFPKAIAQLVRKFRIKDLELSFTQGRWNYESWGGSDPISSTNAKPPGVELWALFDLPVMEIDATWKDLTHALSGLFCASINFLESSTSYFAPSWAFRSNVSNLRYGALPREAVCTENLTPWLKLLPCRDKAGLASLLDRPSIYKGYYHSQRLQLTSTKSTGMVLKQTLTVVLKPDVQRNSAHSSLDNSIQPSWSVSSMFKKNVTGLCVPAKTSRIFFELETNMVVELEKLGYGDSWSNSIFDLSPNPVRVFKESNPLPGRSNSIIYEYINYSEHEPLDLGMKWKLPFIWSCSQSPFHASRFLMGSGNERGSIAISLQSTESNKEFLAKSHGCTVQVLIFQVVPWYVKVYYHTLQVFIDGKPQSASDVIEKIQVSPSEDKLFPGTLELMLRYPCSVQSVALTLDFDKGFLHIDEYPPDANQGFDIPSALVTFPNFHSSRSYVEDNLSINSPLLLKFQEKNVVRSYTEALLVPLTTPDFSMPYNVITFTCTVLALYFGSLLNVLRRRVGEEERLLNSKDTTRIRLIPLLLSKFSSKLKGRTDGTPKSSSLLGSKFLFILVVVLAVLWHYIAN
;
A
#
# COMPACT_ATOMS: atom_id res chain seq x y z
N MET A 1 -11.80 52.98 54.19
CA MET A 1 -10.80 53.62 55.06
C MET A 1 -9.71 52.60 55.36
N ALA A 2 -8.44 52.98 55.10
CA ALA A 2 -7.13 52.46 55.55
C ALA A 2 -7.00 50.96 55.98
N VAL A 3 -6.24 50.05 55.32
CA VAL A 3 -4.78 49.99 54.97
C VAL A 3 -3.89 49.34 56.06
N LEU A 4 -3.17 48.27 55.65
CA LEU A 4 -1.87 47.68 56.06
C LEU A 4 -1.94 46.17 56.41
N ARG A 5 -1.58 45.18 55.56
CA ARG A 5 -0.34 44.75 54.83
C ARG A 5 0.72 43.98 55.67
N HIS A 6 1.16 42.86 55.05
CA HIS A 6 2.29 41.93 55.32
C HIS A 6 1.97 40.74 56.26
N SER A 7 2.30 39.47 55.96
CA SER A 7 3.22 38.85 54.99
C SER A 7 2.74 37.41 54.68
N ALA A 8 2.51 37.09 53.40
CA ALA A 8 2.20 35.75 52.92
C ALA A 8 3.46 35.17 52.25
N ALA A 9 4.39 34.65 53.05
CA ALA A 9 5.61 34.00 52.54
C ALA A 9 5.91 32.65 53.22
N PHE A 10 5.08 32.22 54.18
CA PHE A 10 5.34 31.01 54.96
C PHE A 10 4.85 29.68 54.34
N PRO A 11 3.76 29.61 53.52
CA PRO A 11 3.30 28.32 53.01
C PRO A 11 4.04 27.87 51.74
N PHE A 12 4.80 28.75 51.06
CA PHE A 12 5.52 28.43 49.82
C PHE A 12 6.89 27.80 50.08
N LEU A 13 7.55 28.16 51.18
CA LEU A 13 8.86 27.59 51.56
C LEU A 13 8.73 26.14 52.06
N LEU A 14 7.62 25.81 52.74
CA LEU A 14 7.35 24.46 53.22
C LEU A 14 7.08 23.48 52.07
N LEU A 15 6.41 23.95 51.00
CA LEU A 15 6.14 23.14 49.80
C LEU A 15 7.42 22.87 48.99
N LEU A 16 8.35 23.84 48.95
CA LEU A 16 9.63 23.69 48.24
C LEU A 16 10.58 22.71 48.95
N VAL A 17 10.59 22.70 50.29
CA VAL A 17 11.40 21.74 51.08
C VAL A 17 10.85 20.31 50.94
N LEU A 18 9.52 20.14 50.87
CA LEU A 18 8.90 18.83 50.64
C LEU A 18 9.12 18.28 49.22
N LEU A 19 9.25 19.14 48.20
CA LEU A 19 9.54 18.72 46.82
C LEU A 19 11.03 18.40 46.58
N ILE A 20 11.94 18.95 47.39
CA ILE A 20 13.41 18.72 47.26
C ILE A 20 13.88 17.52 48.09
N CYS A 21 13.15 17.11 49.14
CA CYS A 21 13.56 16.00 50.02
C CYS A 21 13.02 14.61 49.64
N ILE A 22 12.18 14.47 48.60
CA ILE A 22 11.61 13.17 48.20
C ILE A 22 12.50 12.32 47.26
N PRO A 23 13.52 12.82 46.50
CA PRO A 23 14.38 11.94 45.72
C PRO A 23 15.60 11.41 46.50
N ALA A 24 15.74 11.68 47.81
CA ALA A 24 16.93 11.30 48.60
C ALA A 24 16.76 10.04 49.48
N LEU A 25 15.63 9.31 49.37
CA LEU A 25 15.35 8.09 50.16
C LEU A 25 15.18 6.82 49.31
N ALA A 26 15.53 6.86 48.02
CA ALA A 26 15.52 5.68 47.15
C ALA A 26 16.89 5.43 46.49
N SER A 27 17.97 5.61 47.26
CA SER A 27 19.34 5.26 46.84
C SER A 27 20.09 4.62 48.00
N GLY A 28 20.27 3.30 47.93
CA GLY A 28 21.26 2.59 48.74
C GLY A 28 20.73 1.82 49.95
N VAL A 29 20.08 0.68 49.70
CA VAL A 29 20.30 -0.52 50.53
C VAL A 29 20.50 -1.69 49.56
N GLY A 30 21.77 -1.93 49.22
CA GLY A 30 22.19 -3.22 48.69
C GLY A 30 22.21 -4.22 49.82
N LEU A 31 21.18 -5.07 49.89
CA LEU A 31 21.21 -6.33 50.61
C LEU A 31 21.05 -7.42 49.56
N ASN A 32 22.13 -8.19 49.42
CA ASN A 32 22.21 -9.46 48.72
C ASN A 32 21.09 -10.35 49.25
N ASP A 33 20.07 -10.62 48.44
CA ASP A 33 19.23 -11.79 48.60
C ASP A 33 19.01 -12.43 47.23
N GLY A 34 19.46 -13.68 47.13
CA GLY A 34 19.39 -14.47 45.91
C GLY A 34 17.95 -14.91 45.67
N GLY A 35 17.22 -14.11 44.89
CA GLY A 35 15.92 -14.48 44.33
C GLY A 35 15.89 -14.04 42.88
N GLY A 36 15.80 -15.00 41.95
CA GLY A 36 15.67 -14.74 40.52
C GLY A 36 14.38 -13.98 40.22
N GLY A 37 14.46 -12.65 40.19
CA GLY A 37 13.42 -11.80 39.65
C GLY A 37 13.44 -11.87 38.13
N LEU A 38 12.32 -12.25 37.54
CA LEU A 38 12.04 -12.04 36.12
C LEU A 38 12.20 -10.55 35.84
N GLU A 39 13.26 -10.16 35.11
CA GLU A 39 13.37 -8.82 34.54
C GLU A 39 12.09 -8.54 33.74
N GLU A 40 11.37 -7.46 34.06
CA GLU A 40 10.26 -7.01 33.22
C GLU A 40 10.84 -6.68 31.84
N GLU A 41 10.55 -7.53 30.84
CA GLU A 41 11.00 -7.28 29.48
C GLU A 41 10.48 -5.90 29.03
N GLY A 42 11.38 -5.01 28.61
CA GLY A 42 11.04 -3.70 28.06
C GLY A 42 10.62 -3.76 26.59
N GLU A 43 10.29 -2.62 25.99
CA GLU A 43 10.06 -2.53 24.54
C GLU A 43 11.36 -2.81 23.77
N GLN A 44 11.28 -3.56 22.67
CA GLN A 44 12.45 -3.92 21.86
C GLN A 44 12.25 -3.56 20.39
N PHE A 45 13.36 -3.20 19.72
CA PHE A 45 13.39 -2.90 18.29
C PHE A 45 14.55 -3.63 17.64
N SER A 46 14.32 -4.22 16.47
CA SER A 46 15.34 -4.88 15.66
C SER A 46 15.22 -4.47 14.20
N GLU A 47 16.35 -4.33 13.53
CA GLU A 47 16.43 -4.03 12.10
C GLU A 47 17.28 -5.07 11.37
N GLU A 48 16.77 -5.59 10.27
CA GLU A 48 17.45 -6.61 9.48
C GLU A 48 17.24 -6.35 7.99
N LEU A 49 18.30 -6.49 7.19
CA LEU A 49 18.24 -6.38 5.73
C LEU A 49 18.63 -7.70 5.12
N PHE A 50 17.82 -8.22 4.22
CA PHE A 50 18.09 -9.44 3.47
C PHE A 50 18.27 -9.13 1.99
N LEU A 51 19.39 -9.58 1.42
CA LEU A 51 19.77 -9.36 0.04
C LEU A 51 19.90 -10.69 -0.69
N LYS A 52 19.40 -10.77 -1.91
CA LYS A 52 19.46 -11.99 -2.75
C LYS A 52 19.63 -11.61 -4.23
N PRO A 53 20.59 -12.19 -4.96
CA PRO A 53 20.67 -12.04 -6.40
C PRO A 53 19.56 -12.85 -7.08
N LEU A 54 19.00 -12.32 -8.16
CA LEU A 54 17.92 -12.94 -8.92
C LEU A 54 18.43 -13.34 -10.33
N PRO A 55 17.94 -14.45 -10.91
CA PRO A 55 18.41 -14.97 -12.19
C PRO A 55 18.17 -14.00 -13.36
N ASP A 56 17.19 -13.10 -13.23
CA ASP A 56 16.81 -12.11 -14.23
C ASP A 56 17.60 -10.78 -14.13
N ARG A 57 18.83 -10.84 -13.60
CA ARG A 57 19.78 -9.71 -13.47
C ARG A 57 19.30 -8.60 -12.56
N LYS A 58 18.52 -8.97 -11.55
CA LYS A 58 18.02 -8.06 -10.53
C LYS A 58 18.52 -8.52 -9.17
N VAL A 59 18.31 -7.67 -8.18
CA VAL A 59 18.64 -7.94 -6.79
C VAL A 59 17.39 -7.68 -5.96
N LEU A 60 17.03 -8.66 -5.14
CA LEU A 60 16.01 -8.54 -4.13
C LEU A 60 16.63 -7.94 -2.87
N ALA A 61 16.00 -6.89 -2.34
CA ALA A 61 16.29 -6.31 -1.04
C ALA A 61 15.02 -6.35 -0.18
N HIS A 62 15.07 -7.04 0.95
CA HIS A 62 13.98 -7.15 1.90
C HIS A 62 14.40 -6.58 3.25
N PHE A 63 13.85 -5.41 3.59
CA PHE A 63 14.04 -4.77 4.88
C PHE A 63 12.99 -5.31 5.86
N HIS A 64 13.43 -5.73 7.04
CA HIS A 64 12.61 -6.26 8.11
C HIS A 64 12.87 -5.48 9.40
N PHE A 65 11.87 -4.75 9.85
CA PHE A 65 11.90 -4.03 11.12
C PHE A 65 10.84 -4.63 12.05
N GLN A 66 11.20 -4.91 13.29
CA GLN A 66 10.27 -5.44 14.29
C GLN A 66 10.34 -4.61 15.57
N SER A 67 9.19 -4.11 16.01
CA SER A 67 9.02 -3.44 17.31
C SER A 67 8.09 -4.26 18.19
N THR A 68 8.47 -4.52 19.43
CA THR A 68 7.65 -5.25 20.41
C THR A 68 7.37 -4.37 21.63
N ALA A 69 6.14 -4.43 22.11
CA ALA A 69 5.71 -3.81 23.36
C ALA A 69 5.00 -4.87 24.22
N PRO A 70 5.62 -5.33 25.31
CA PRO A 70 5.05 -6.36 26.15
C PRO A 70 3.79 -5.87 26.90
N PRO A 71 2.97 -6.79 27.42
CA PRO A 71 1.73 -6.46 28.11
C PRO A 71 2.00 -5.98 29.55
N SER A 72 2.80 -4.92 29.73
CA SER A 72 3.06 -4.34 31.06
C SER A 72 2.04 -3.24 31.40
N ALA A 73 1.49 -3.31 32.62
CA ALA A 73 0.67 -2.25 33.21
C ALA A 73 1.47 -0.95 33.44
N ALA A 74 2.80 -1.04 33.52
CA ALA A 74 3.69 0.08 33.84
C ALA A 74 3.77 1.15 32.72
N ASN A 75 3.61 0.75 31.45
CA ASN A 75 3.76 1.68 30.32
C ASN A 75 2.55 2.61 30.11
N GLY A 76 1.42 2.37 30.77
CA GLY A 76 0.23 3.23 30.66
C GLY A 76 -0.12 3.59 29.20
N ARG A 77 -0.14 4.90 28.88
CA ARG A 77 -0.36 5.44 27.51
C ARG A 77 0.93 5.86 26.79
N HIS A 78 2.09 5.67 27.41
CA HIS A 78 3.37 6.19 26.93
C HIS A 78 4.27 5.02 26.50
N HIS A 79 4.76 5.11 25.27
CA HIS A 79 5.70 4.15 24.68
C HIS A 79 6.97 4.93 24.33
N HIS A 80 8.14 4.36 24.62
CA HIS A 80 9.43 5.03 24.38
C HIS A 80 10.03 4.63 23.03
N LEU A 81 9.74 3.40 22.58
CA LEU A 81 10.22 2.78 21.35
C LEU A 81 9.06 2.49 20.42
N PHE A 82 7.99 1.88 20.96
CA PHE A 82 6.87 1.42 20.16
C PHE A 82 6.03 2.60 19.64
N PRO A 83 5.56 2.59 18.38
CA PRO A 83 4.89 3.75 17.80
C PRO A 83 3.55 4.03 18.49
N LYS A 84 3.46 5.16 19.19
CA LYS A 84 2.25 5.58 19.92
C LYS A 84 1.00 5.60 19.03
N ALA A 85 1.12 6.04 17.78
CA ALA A 85 0.00 6.07 16.84
C ALA A 85 -0.58 4.66 16.61
N ILE A 86 0.28 3.64 16.43
CA ILE A 86 -0.16 2.26 16.23
C ILE A 86 -0.74 1.67 17.52
N ALA A 87 -0.09 1.89 18.67
CA ALA A 87 -0.62 1.43 19.96
C ALA A 87 -2.02 2.01 20.25
N GLN A 88 -2.26 3.26 19.88
CA GLN A 88 -3.58 3.89 19.99
C GLN A 88 -4.62 3.25 19.07
N LEU A 89 -4.26 2.94 17.82
CA LEU A 89 -5.15 2.23 16.88
C LEU A 89 -5.52 0.84 17.42
N VAL A 90 -4.53 0.05 17.87
CA VAL A 90 -4.74 -1.30 18.43
C VAL A 90 -5.75 -1.26 19.56
N ARG A 91 -5.55 -0.34 20.52
CA ARG A 91 -6.39 -0.22 21.72
C ARG A 91 -7.77 0.32 21.41
N LYS A 92 -7.87 1.35 20.55
CA LYS A 92 -9.13 2.00 20.20
C LYS A 92 -10.06 1.05 19.44
N PHE A 93 -9.51 0.34 18.45
CA PHE A 93 -10.29 -0.52 17.55
C PHE A 93 -10.26 -2.00 17.95
N ARG A 94 -9.64 -2.34 19.10
CA ARG A 94 -9.47 -3.72 19.59
C ARG A 94 -8.99 -4.69 18.50
N ILE A 95 -7.91 -4.29 17.84
CA ILE A 95 -7.31 -5.06 16.75
C ILE A 95 -6.53 -6.23 17.37
N LYS A 96 -6.84 -7.45 16.94
CA LYS A 96 -6.09 -8.65 17.29
C LYS A 96 -4.97 -8.90 16.29
N ASP A 97 -5.30 -8.91 15.00
CA ASP A 97 -4.33 -8.94 13.91
C ASP A 97 -4.72 -7.91 12.85
N LEU A 98 -3.75 -7.28 12.21
CA LEU A 98 -3.98 -6.43 11.06
C LEU A 98 -2.80 -6.51 10.10
N GLU A 99 -3.10 -6.45 8.82
CA GLU A 99 -2.08 -6.30 7.79
C GLU A 99 -2.53 -5.30 6.75
N LEU A 100 -1.64 -4.36 6.46
CA LEU A 100 -1.80 -3.35 5.43
C LEU A 100 -0.58 -3.43 4.51
N SER A 101 -0.80 -3.51 3.21
CA SER A 101 0.29 -3.41 2.22
C SER A 101 -0.02 -2.41 1.12
N PHE A 102 1.01 -1.65 0.73
CA PHE A 102 1.05 -0.79 -0.45
C PHE A 102 2.07 -1.37 -1.41
N THR A 103 1.63 -1.80 -2.58
CA THR A 103 2.49 -2.50 -3.53
C THR A 103 2.40 -1.91 -4.92
N GLN A 104 3.56 -1.69 -5.54
CA GLN A 104 3.67 -1.33 -6.95
C GLN A 104 4.48 -2.40 -7.68
N GLY A 105 4.01 -2.75 -8.88
CA GLY A 105 4.56 -3.84 -9.67
C GLY A 105 3.97 -5.20 -9.28
N ARG A 106 4.27 -6.21 -10.11
CA ARG A 106 3.81 -7.59 -9.92
C ARG A 106 5.00 -8.44 -9.50
N TRP A 107 4.81 -9.28 -8.47
CA TRP A 107 5.79 -10.31 -8.14
C TRP A 107 5.89 -11.34 -9.27
N ASN A 108 7.07 -11.49 -9.86
CA ASN A 108 7.32 -12.52 -10.87
C ASN A 108 7.70 -13.84 -10.20
N TYR A 109 6.72 -14.71 -9.97
CA TYR A 109 6.93 -16.02 -9.34
C TYR A 109 7.84 -16.98 -10.14
N GLU A 110 8.03 -16.74 -11.44
CA GLU A 110 8.90 -17.58 -12.28
C GLU A 110 10.38 -17.24 -12.07
N SER A 111 10.70 -15.94 -11.98
CA SER A 111 12.08 -15.45 -11.92
C SER A 111 12.54 -15.00 -10.54
N TRP A 112 11.62 -14.74 -9.60
CA TRP A 112 11.97 -14.23 -8.25
C TRP A 112 11.70 -15.23 -7.13
N GLY A 113 11.14 -16.39 -7.47
CA GLY A 113 10.78 -17.45 -6.53
C GLY A 113 9.31 -17.43 -6.14
N GLY A 114 8.81 -18.60 -5.75
CA GLY A 114 7.41 -18.79 -5.35
C GLY A 114 7.17 -19.83 -4.28
N SER A 115 8.21 -20.48 -3.75
CA SER A 115 8.10 -21.44 -2.64
C SER A 115 8.93 -21.04 -1.41
N ASP A 116 9.68 -19.94 -1.48
CA ASP A 116 10.45 -19.42 -0.35
C ASP A 116 9.58 -18.59 0.62
N PRO A 117 10.04 -18.37 1.88
CA PRO A 117 9.30 -17.58 2.86
C PRO A 117 8.99 -16.15 2.41
N ILE A 118 9.88 -15.51 1.63
CA ILE A 118 9.70 -14.11 1.23
C ILE A 118 8.59 -14.03 0.20
N SER A 119 8.65 -14.83 -0.87
CA SER A 119 7.57 -14.86 -1.87
C SER A 119 6.24 -15.27 -1.27
N SER A 120 6.21 -16.31 -0.42
CA SER A 120 4.95 -16.85 0.13
C SER A 120 4.26 -15.91 1.13
N THR A 121 5.02 -15.10 1.89
CA THR A 121 4.45 -14.25 2.94
C THR A 121 4.51 -12.76 2.63
N ASN A 122 5.51 -12.27 1.89
CA ASN A 122 5.76 -10.84 1.65
C ASN A 122 5.51 -10.39 0.20
N ALA A 123 5.30 -11.31 -0.75
CA ALA A 123 4.77 -10.92 -2.06
C ALA A 123 3.30 -10.52 -1.91
N LYS A 124 2.95 -9.35 -2.43
CA LYS A 124 1.63 -8.73 -2.27
C LYS A 124 1.08 -8.27 -3.62
N PRO A 125 -0.25 -8.21 -3.78
CA PRO A 125 -0.86 -7.78 -5.03
C PRO A 125 -0.69 -6.26 -5.19
N PRO A 126 -0.71 -5.74 -6.43
CA PRO A 126 -0.59 -4.30 -6.68
C PRO A 126 -1.75 -3.51 -6.07
N GLY A 127 -1.47 -2.27 -5.68
CA GLY A 127 -2.39 -1.38 -4.98
C GLY A 127 -2.34 -1.55 -3.47
N VAL A 128 -3.48 -1.33 -2.81
CA VAL A 128 -3.64 -1.54 -1.37
C VAL A 128 -4.37 -2.84 -1.08
N GLU A 129 -3.83 -3.65 -0.17
CA GLU A 129 -4.52 -4.78 0.46
C GLU A 129 -4.57 -4.52 1.96
N LEU A 130 -5.77 -4.62 2.56
CA LEU A 130 -5.99 -4.46 3.99
C LEU A 130 -6.86 -5.60 4.49
N TRP A 131 -6.42 -6.25 5.56
CA TRP A 131 -7.29 -7.11 6.35
C TRP A 131 -7.07 -6.90 7.84
N ALA A 132 -8.14 -7.03 8.62
CA ALA A 132 -8.10 -6.83 10.06
C ALA A 132 -9.02 -7.82 10.77
N LEU A 133 -8.49 -8.41 11.85
CA LEU A 133 -9.19 -9.27 12.77
C LEU A 133 -9.43 -8.54 14.09
N PHE A 134 -10.69 -8.45 14.48
CA PHE A 134 -11.13 -7.71 15.66
C PHE A 134 -11.48 -8.62 16.85
N ASP A 135 -11.17 -8.15 18.06
CA ASP A 135 -11.64 -8.72 19.34
C ASP A 135 -12.91 -7.97 19.80
N LEU A 136 -13.96 -8.04 18.97
CA LEU A 136 -15.25 -7.37 19.16
C LEU A 136 -16.42 -8.29 18.77
N PRO A 137 -17.63 -8.03 19.30
CA PRO A 137 -18.86 -8.66 18.80
C PRO A 137 -19.12 -8.31 17.33
N VAL A 138 -19.66 -9.27 16.55
CA VAL A 138 -19.86 -9.13 15.09
C VAL A 138 -20.64 -7.88 14.69
N MET A 139 -21.62 -7.47 15.50
CA MET A 139 -22.48 -6.30 15.23
C MET A 139 -21.73 -4.96 15.21
N GLU A 140 -20.58 -4.87 15.89
CA GLU A 140 -19.79 -3.63 15.99
C GLU A 140 -18.68 -3.55 14.93
N ILE A 141 -18.43 -4.64 14.19
CA ILE A 141 -17.25 -4.78 13.35
C ILE A 141 -17.31 -3.86 12.14
N ASP A 142 -18.45 -3.74 11.48
CA ASP A 142 -18.56 -2.91 10.26
C ASP A 142 -18.38 -1.42 10.57
N ALA A 143 -18.95 -0.94 11.69
CA ALA A 143 -18.73 0.41 12.18
C ALA A 143 -17.26 0.64 12.56
N THR A 144 -16.64 -0.34 13.24
CA THR A 144 -15.22 -0.27 13.62
C THR A 144 -14.30 -0.29 12.39
N TRP A 145 -14.62 -1.10 11.38
CA TRP A 145 -13.90 -1.18 10.12
C TRP A 145 -13.91 0.15 9.38
N LYS A 146 -15.08 0.80 9.28
CA LYS A 146 -15.22 2.16 8.76
C LYS A 146 -14.30 3.13 9.48
N ASP A 147 -14.36 3.20 10.81
CA ASP A 147 -13.54 4.17 11.56
C ASP A 147 -12.03 3.86 11.44
N LEU A 148 -11.67 2.58 11.34
CA LEU A 148 -10.29 2.12 11.13
C LEU A 148 -9.76 2.56 9.76
N THR A 149 -10.52 2.37 8.67
CA THR A 149 -10.08 2.71 7.31
C THR A 149 -9.85 4.22 7.18
N HIS A 150 -10.70 5.05 7.80
CA HIS A 150 -10.49 6.50 7.92
C HIS A 150 -9.23 6.85 8.70
N ALA A 151 -9.00 6.21 9.85
CA ALA A 151 -7.82 6.47 10.67
C ALA A 151 -6.52 6.09 9.95
N LEU A 152 -6.52 4.96 9.23
CA LEU A 152 -5.38 4.51 8.42
C LEU A 152 -5.14 5.40 7.21
N SER A 153 -6.21 5.86 6.55
CA SER A 153 -6.14 6.82 5.45
C SER A 153 -5.42 8.10 5.87
N GLY A 154 -5.79 8.66 7.03
CA GLY A 154 -5.14 9.84 7.60
C GLY A 154 -3.69 9.58 8.04
N LEU A 155 -3.37 8.38 8.53
CA LEU A 155 -2.02 8.04 8.97
C LEU A 155 -1.04 7.87 7.80
N PHE A 156 -1.47 7.23 6.71
CA PHE A 156 -0.61 6.89 5.57
C PHE A 156 -0.76 7.81 4.36
N CYS A 157 -1.63 8.83 4.44
CA CYS A 157 -1.95 9.74 3.33
C CYS A 157 -2.35 8.98 2.06
N ALA A 158 -3.27 8.02 2.21
CA ALA A 158 -3.73 7.15 1.13
C ALA A 158 -5.26 7.03 1.15
N SER A 159 -5.85 6.60 0.04
CA SER A 159 -7.30 6.54 -0.13
C SER A 159 -7.95 5.28 0.48
N ILE A 160 -7.41 4.80 1.60
CA ILE A 160 -7.90 3.59 2.31
C ILE A 160 -9.35 3.76 2.76
N ASN A 161 -9.81 4.99 2.97
CA ASN A 161 -11.20 5.32 3.31
C ASN A 161 -12.22 4.81 2.28
N PHE A 162 -11.84 4.57 1.01
CA PHE A 162 -12.74 3.93 0.04
C PHE A 162 -13.13 2.48 0.42
N LEU A 163 -12.38 1.84 1.32
CA LEU A 163 -12.72 0.54 1.89
C LEU A 163 -13.83 0.63 2.95
N GLU A 164 -14.29 1.82 3.34
CA GLU A 164 -15.49 1.98 4.16
C GLU A 164 -16.74 1.43 3.47
N SER A 165 -16.85 1.63 2.15
CA SER A 165 -18.05 1.23 1.41
C SER A 165 -18.23 -0.27 1.46
N SER A 166 -19.47 -0.73 1.71
CA SER A 166 -19.83 -2.15 1.71
C SER A 166 -19.53 -2.84 0.37
N THR A 167 -19.41 -2.07 -0.71
CA THR A 167 -18.99 -2.54 -2.04
C THR A 167 -17.52 -2.92 -2.15
N SER A 168 -16.69 -2.51 -1.18
CA SER A 168 -15.22 -2.52 -1.28
C SER A 168 -14.55 -3.46 -0.27
N TYR A 169 -15.30 -3.98 0.71
CA TYR A 169 -14.81 -4.96 1.70
C TYR A 169 -15.71 -6.18 1.77
N PHE A 170 -15.20 -7.27 2.35
CA PHE A 170 -15.98 -8.49 2.60
C PHE A 170 -15.44 -9.23 3.83
N ALA A 171 -16.17 -10.26 4.25
CA ALA A 171 -15.79 -11.18 5.32
C ALA A 171 -15.51 -12.57 4.74
N PRO A 172 -14.23 -12.96 4.54
CA PRO A 172 -13.90 -14.29 4.05
C PRO A 172 -14.32 -15.36 5.04
N SER A 173 -14.79 -16.49 4.54
CA SER A 173 -15.35 -17.57 5.32
C SER A 173 -14.30 -18.61 5.73
N TRP A 174 -13.44 -19.08 4.80
CA TRP A 174 -12.46 -20.11 5.14
C TRP A 174 -11.17 -20.15 4.30
N ALA A 175 -11.18 -19.80 3.01
CA ALA A 175 -10.06 -19.96 2.08
C ALA A 175 -8.93 -18.94 2.32
N PHE A 176 -9.26 -17.72 2.72
CA PHE A 176 -8.26 -16.70 3.07
C PHE A 176 -7.67 -16.96 4.47
N ARG A 177 -8.54 -17.19 5.45
CA ARG A 177 -8.20 -17.56 6.82
C ARG A 177 -9.35 -18.34 7.43
N SER A 178 -9.06 -19.46 8.08
CA SER A 178 -10.11 -20.40 8.52
C SER A 178 -10.95 -19.84 9.69
N ASN A 179 -12.28 -19.83 9.52
CA ASN A 179 -13.30 -19.66 10.56
C ASN A 179 -13.15 -18.41 11.45
N VAL A 180 -13.14 -17.23 10.83
CA VAL A 180 -13.09 -15.99 11.62
C VAL A 180 -14.15 -14.99 11.15
N SER A 181 -15.35 -15.06 11.74
CA SER A 181 -16.46 -14.11 11.51
C SER A 181 -16.06 -12.65 11.74
N ASN A 182 -15.02 -12.45 12.56
CA ASN A 182 -14.53 -11.15 12.95
C ASN A 182 -13.45 -10.57 12.02
N LEU A 183 -13.27 -11.18 10.85
CA LEU A 183 -12.32 -10.74 9.85
C LEU A 183 -13.02 -9.84 8.83
N ARG A 184 -12.34 -8.76 8.45
CA ARG A 184 -12.67 -7.95 7.28
C ARG A 184 -11.46 -7.90 6.37
N TYR A 185 -11.70 -7.98 5.07
CA TYR A 185 -10.70 -7.81 4.03
C TYR A 185 -11.22 -6.80 3.03
N GLY A 186 -10.35 -5.93 2.53
CA GLY A 186 -10.59 -5.05 1.39
C GLY A 186 -9.34 -4.91 0.53
N ALA A 187 -9.53 -4.64 -0.75
CA ALA A 187 -8.43 -4.37 -1.68
C ALA A 187 -8.78 -3.22 -2.64
N LEU A 188 -7.82 -2.32 -2.87
CA LEU A 188 -7.90 -1.20 -3.81
C LEU A 188 -6.79 -1.37 -4.85
N PRO A 189 -7.00 -2.14 -5.92
CA PRO A 189 -5.96 -2.39 -6.93
C PRO A 189 -5.52 -1.12 -7.70
N ARG A 190 -6.33 -0.06 -7.66
CA ARG A 190 -6.08 1.24 -8.30
C ARG A 190 -5.30 2.23 -7.45
N GLU A 191 -5.19 1.98 -6.16
CA GLU A 191 -4.52 2.94 -5.27
C GLU A 191 -3.05 3.04 -5.69
N ALA A 192 -2.67 4.20 -6.20
CA ALA A 192 -1.29 4.44 -6.60
C ALA A 192 -0.40 4.50 -5.36
N VAL A 193 0.72 3.78 -5.40
CA VAL A 193 1.72 3.87 -4.32
C VAL A 193 2.59 5.10 -4.58
N CYS A 194 2.40 6.12 -3.76
CA CYS A 194 3.06 7.41 -3.86
C CYS A 194 4.31 7.45 -2.98
N THR A 195 5.30 8.27 -3.33
CA THR A 195 6.54 8.48 -2.53
C THR A 195 6.25 9.03 -1.13
N GLU A 196 5.10 9.68 -1.01
CA GLU A 196 4.53 10.29 0.16
C GLU A 196 4.11 9.22 1.19
N ASN A 197 3.70 8.02 0.77
CA ASN A 197 3.31 6.92 1.67
C ASN A 197 4.50 6.37 2.47
N LEU A 198 5.72 6.44 1.91
CA LEU A 198 6.93 5.98 2.60
C LEU A 198 7.25 6.86 3.83
N THR A 199 6.91 8.16 3.78
CA THR A 199 7.22 9.10 4.87
C THR A 199 6.51 8.75 6.19
N PRO A 200 5.17 8.56 6.25
CA PRO A 200 4.50 8.12 7.47
C PRO A 200 4.92 6.71 7.89
N TRP A 201 5.23 5.81 6.94
CA TRP A 201 5.75 4.48 7.26
C TRP A 201 7.11 4.56 7.98
N LEU A 202 8.04 5.39 7.49
CA LEU A 202 9.34 5.64 8.14
C LEU A 202 9.19 6.34 9.49
N LYS A 203 8.19 7.21 9.67
CA LYS A 203 7.92 7.90 10.95
C LYS A 203 7.55 6.93 12.08
N LEU A 204 7.13 5.70 11.77
CA LEU A 204 6.89 4.66 12.76
C LEU A 204 8.20 4.02 13.26
N LEU A 205 9.32 4.15 12.54
CA LEU A 205 10.59 3.60 13.00
C LEU A 205 11.25 4.55 14.02
N PRO A 206 11.90 4.03 15.09
CA PRO A 206 12.58 4.86 16.09
C PRO A 206 13.61 5.84 15.48
N CYS A 207 14.44 5.36 14.55
CA CYS A 207 15.47 6.15 13.87
C CYS A 207 15.01 6.80 12.54
N ARG A 208 13.76 6.58 12.12
CA ARG A 208 13.23 7.05 10.82
C ARG A 208 14.17 6.73 9.67
N ASP A 209 14.49 7.70 8.81
CA ASP A 209 15.45 7.61 7.71
C ASP A 209 16.84 8.22 8.03
N LYS A 210 17.16 8.39 9.33
CA LYS A 210 18.35 9.13 9.78
C LYS A 210 19.53 8.26 10.18
N ALA A 211 19.27 7.05 10.68
CA ALA A 211 20.30 6.13 11.16
C ALA A 211 19.86 4.67 10.94
N GLY A 212 20.83 3.74 11.02
CA GLY A 212 20.60 2.31 10.83
C GLY A 212 20.26 1.95 9.39
N LEU A 213 19.64 0.79 9.21
CA LEU A 213 19.32 0.25 7.87
C LEU A 213 18.25 1.07 7.16
N ALA A 214 17.38 1.74 7.91
CA ALA A 214 16.35 2.61 7.35
C ALA A 214 16.93 3.86 6.65
N SER A 215 18.21 4.21 6.91
CA SER A 215 18.89 5.30 6.20
C SER A 215 19.08 5.03 4.69
N LEU A 216 19.15 3.74 4.31
CA LEU A 216 19.25 3.28 2.91
C LEU A 216 17.97 3.51 2.10
N LEU A 217 16.85 3.81 2.76
CA LEU A 217 15.52 3.89 2.14
C LEU A 217 15.32 5.20 1.37
N ASP A 218 16.17 5.44 0.37
CA ASP A 218 16.07 6.57 -0.55
C ASP A 218 14.88 6.39 -1.50
N ARG A 219 14.01 7.41 -1.55
CA ARG A 219 12.75 7.39 -2.32
C ARG A 219 13.01 7.13 -3.81
N PRO A 220 13.86 7.91 -4.52
CA PRO A 220 14.18 7.62 -5.92
C PRO A 220 14.66 6.20 -6.20
N SER A 221 15.51 5.62 -5.34
CA SER A 221 16.02 4.26 -5.54
C SER A 221 14.91 3.20 -5.41
N ILE A 222 14.06 3.30 -4.37
CA ILE A 222 12.98 2.35 -4.13
C ILE A 222 11.93 2.38 -5.26
N TYR A 223 11.48 3.57 -5.65
CA TYR A 223 10.37 3.73 -6.59
C TYR A 223 10.78 3.56 -8.06
N LYS A 224 12.08 3.46 -8.35
CA LYS A 224 12.60 2.99 -9.65
C LYS A 224 12.65 1.47 -9.77
N GLY A 225 12.44 0.74 -8.67
CA GLY A 225 12.41 -0.71 -8.66
C GLY A 225 11.30 -1.29 -9.54
N TYR A 226 11.51 -2.52 -10.01
CA TYR A 226 10.51 -3.27 -10.80
C TYR A 226 9.34 -3.76 -9.94
N TYR A 227 9.58 -3.89 -8.64
CA TYR A 227 8.59 -4.23 -7.64
C TYR A 227 8.98 -3.57 -6.33
N HIS A 228 8.02 -2.99 -5.63
CA HIS A 228 8.19 -2.65 -4.22
C HIS A 228 6.90 -2.86 -3.44
N SER A 229 7.00 -3.37 -2.23
CA SER A 229 5.86 -3.55 -1.32
C SER A 229 6.22 -3.08 0.08
N GLN A 230 5.51 -2.05 0.55
CA GLN A 230 5.54 -1.58 1.93
C GLN A 230 4.43 -2.31 2.69
N ARG A 231 4.79 -3.12 3.67
CA ARG A 231 3.85 -3.89 4.48
C ARG A 231 4.00 -3.55 5.96
N LEU A 232 2.85 -3.46 6.62
CA LEU A 232 2.68 -3.29 8.05
C LEU A 232 1.87 -4.48 8.55
N GLN A 233 2.44 -5.29 9.42
CA GLN A 233 1.75 -6.39 10.08
C GLN A 233 1.77 -6.16 11.58
N LEU A 234 0.59 -6.19 12.18
CA LEU A 234 0.35 -5.94 13.59
C LEU A 234 -0.31 -7.16 14.20
N THR A 235 0.23 -7.63 15.32
CA THR A 235 -0.38 -8.67 16.14
C THR A 235 -0.43 -8.19 17.58
N SER A 236 -1.57 -8.38 18.23
CA SER A 236 -1.83 -7.97 19.60
C SER A 236 -2.49 -9.12 20.33
N THR A 237 -1.80 -9.66 21.33
CA THR A 237 -2.35 -10.69 22.20
C THR A 237 -2.12 -10.36 23.67
N LYS A 238 -2.96 -10.90 24.55
CA LYS A 238 -2.84 -10.68 26.00
C LYS A 238 -1.54 -11.25 26.59
N SER A 239 -0.98 -12.30 25.97
CA SER A 239 0.23 -12.98 26.45
C SER A 239 1.51 -12.35 25.90
N THR A 240 1.57 -12.04 24.60
CA THR A 240 2.79 -11.53 23.95
C THR A 240 2.84 -10.00 23.88
N GLY A 241 1.76 -9.31 24.21
CA GLY A 241 1.63 -7.87 23.99
C GLY A 241 1.46 -7.52 22.52
N MET A 242 1.93 -6.33 22.13
CA MET A 242 1.83 -5.80 20.77
C MET A 242 3.13 -6.01 20.02
N VAL A 243 3.02 -6.53 18.80
CA VAL A 243 4.15 -6.74 17.89
C VAL A 243 3.84 -6.04 16.57
N LEU A 244 4.70 -5.11 16.17
CA LEU A 244 4.64 -4.40 14.91
C LEU A 244 5.79 -4.85 14.02
N LYS A 245 5.45 -5.47 12.89
CA LYS A 245 6.40 -5.86 11.84
C LYS A 245 6.22 -4.90 10.67
N GLN A 246 7.29 -4.21 10.31
CA GLN A 246 7.37 -3.28 9.19
C GLN A 246 8.32 -3.88 8.16
N THR A 247 7.83 -4.24 6.98
CA THR A 247 8.66 -4.81 5.93
C THR A 247 8.60 -3.99 4.66
N LEU A 248 9.74 -3.81 4.01
CA LEU A 248 9.83 -3.22 2.67
C LEU A 248 10.60 -4.17 1.77
N THR A 249 9.90 -4.77 0.81
CA THR A 249 10.50 -5.67 -0.19
C THR A 249 10.65 -4.89 -1.48
N VAL A 250 11.84 -4.88 -2.08
CA VAL A 250 12.14 -4.15 -3.33
C VAL A 250 12.94 -5.05 -4.27
N VAL A 251 12.59 -5.03 -5.55
CA VAL A 251 13.37 -5.67 -6.62
C VAL A 251 13.99 -4.59 -7.49
N LEU A 252 15.31 -4.48 -7.42
CA LEU A 252 16.10 -3.45 -8.09
C LEU A 252 16.90 -4.05 -9.24
N LYS A 253 17.08 -3.29 -10.32
CA LYS A 253 18.05 -3.61 -11.36
C LYS A 253 19.28 -2.75 -11.14
N PRO A 254 20.46 -3.33 -10.88
CA PRO A 254 21.67 -2.55 -10.72
C PRO A 254 22.02 -1.78 -12.01
N ASP A 255 22.61 -0.59 -11.84
CA ASP A 255 23.08 0.21 -12.97
C ASP A 255 24.32 -0.46 -13.59
N VAL A 256 24.23 -0.79 -14.88
CA VAL A 256 25.39 -1.29 -15.64
C VAL A 256 26.29 -0.11 -15.93
N GLN A 257 27.45 -0.02 -15.26
CA GLN A 257 28.50 0.92 -15.65
C GLN A 257 28.97 0.57 -17.08
N ARG A 258 28.47 1.31 -18.06
CA ARG A 258 28.91 1.22 -19.46
C ARG A 258 30.29 1.84 -19.59
N ASN A 259 31.34 1.07 -19.26
CA ASN A 259 32.68 1.43 -19.70
C ASN A 259 32.79 1.06 -21.19
N SER A 260 33.01 2.09 -22.00
CA SER A 260 33.12 2.06 -23.45
C SER A 260 34.14 1.03 -23.98
N ALA A 261 33.69 0.11 -24.85
CA ALA A 261 34.31 -0.28 -26.15
C ALA A 261 33.97 -1.71 -26.65
N HIS A 262 33.37 -2.61 -25.85
CA HIS A 262 33.10 -4.01 -26.26
C HIS A 262 31.65 -4.45 -25.98
N SER A 263 30.72 -4.03 -26.84
CA SER A 263 29.27 -3.99 -26.57
C SER A 263 28.47 -5.27 -26.86
N SER A 264 29.09 -6.44 -27.07
CA SER A 264 28.35 -7.68 -27.38
C SER A 264 28.35 -8.72 -26.25
N LEU A 265 29.40 -8.80 -25.41
CA LEU A 265 29.49 -9.78 -24.32
C LEU A 265 28.93 -9.26 -22.98
N ASP A 266 28.92 -7.94 -22.77
CA ASP A 266 28.40 -7.29 -21.55
C ASP A 266 26.90 -7.54 -21.32
N ASN A 267 26.15 -7.79 -22.40
CA ASN A 267 24.74 -8.17 -22.30
C ASN A 267 24.55 -9.62 -21.85
N SER A 268 25.59 -10.39 -21.52
CA SER A 268 25.46 -11.76 -20.99
C SER A 268 25.77 -11.85 -19.50
N ILE A 269 26.63 -10.97 -18.99
CA ILE A 269 27.12 -10.99 -17.61
C ILE A 269 26.07 -10.35 -16.68
N GLN A 270 25.94 -10.91 -15.48
CA GLN A 270 25.11 -10.34 -14.41
C GLN A 270 25.72 -9.00 -13.96
N PRO A 271 24.93 -7.93 -13.76
CA PRO A 271 25.48 -6.64 -13.37
C PRO A 271 26.06 -6.72 -11.96
N SER A 272 27.32 -6.28 -11.81
CA SER A 272 27.94 -6.13 -10.49
C SER A 272 27.27 -5.01 -9.72
N TRP A 273 27.13 -5.17 -8.40
CA TRP A 273 26.40 -4.22 -7.58
C TRP A 273 26.99 -4.12 -6.17
N SER A 274 26.74 -3.00 -5.54
CA SER A 274 26.97 -2.73 -4.12
C SER A 274 25.75 -2.04 -3.50
N VAL A 275 25.60 -2.08 -2.18
CA VAL A 275 24.52 -1.38 -1.47
C VAL A 275 24.54 0.12 -1.81
N SER A 276 25.73 0.72 -1.86
CA SER A 276 25.94 2.11 -2.25
C SER A 276 25.48 2.41 -3.67
N SER A 277 25.74 1.52 -4.62
CA SER A 277 25.30 1.70 -6.01
C SER A 277 23.78 1.62 -6.16
N MET A 278 23.11 0.74 -5.40
CA MET A 278 21.66 0.54 -5.48
C MET A 278 20.87 1.62 -4.74
N PHE A 279 21.32 1.99 -3.55
CA PHE A 279 20.61 2.90 -2.63
C PHE A 279 21.21 4.30 -2.54
N LYS A 280 22.31 4.57 -3.29
CA LYS A 280 23.06 5.84 -3.30
C LYS A 280 23.63 6.25 -1.95
N LYS A 281 23.65 5.33 -0.99
CA LYS A 281 24.07 5.54 0.39
C LYS A 281 24.76 4.29 0.91
N ASN A 282 25.72 4.47 1.79
CA ASN A 282 26.38 3.39 2.49
C ASN A 282 25.66 3.16 3.82
N VAL A 283 25.85 1.99 4.42
CA VAL A 283 25.34 1.73 5.77
C VAL A 283 26.28 2.39 6.78
N THR A 284 25.90 3.59 7.21
CA THR A 284 26.67 4.40 8.17
C THR A 284 26.06 4.24 9.57
N GLY A 285 26.75 3.49 10.44
CA GLY A 285 26.36 3.32 11.84
C GLY A 285 25.05 2.54 12.08
N LEU A 286 24.82 2.21 13.35
CA LEU A 286 23.66 1.44 13.82
C LEU A 286 22.57 2.39 14.34
N CYS A 287 21.30 1.98 14.28
CA CYS A 287 20.26 2.68 15.02
C CYS A 287 20.46 2.45 16.53
N VAL A 288 20.86 3.49 17.28
CA VAL A 288 21.14 3.42 18.74
C VAL A 288 20.05 2.69 19.56
N PRO A 289 18.74 2.91 19.35
CA PRO A 289 17.69 2.19 20.08
C PRO A 289 17.44 0.75 19.60
N ALA A 290 18.10 0.28 18.53
CA ALA A 290 17.95 -1.09 18.04
C ALA A 290 18.77 -2.08 18.86
N LYS A 291 18.14 -3.16 19.31
CA LYS A 291 18.79 -4.30 19.99
C LYS A 291 19.68 -5.09 19.03
N THR A 292 19.23 -5.25 17.80
CA THR A 292 19.98 -5.93 16.73
C THR A 292 19.85 -5.17 15.42
N SER A 293 20.96 -5.12 14.69
CA SER A 293 21.04 -4.53 13.35
C SER A 293 21.95 -5.38 12.48
N ARG A 294 21.38 -6.10 11.50
CA ARG A 294 22.08 -7.16 10.76
C ARG A 294 21.78 -7.13 9.27
N ILE A 295 22.76 -7.54 8.46
CA ILE A 295 22.58 -7.71 7.02
C ILE A 295 22.84 -9.18 6.68
N PHE A 296 21.91 -9.78 5.95
CA PHE A 296 21.96 -11.14 5.44
C PHE A 296 22.06 -11.10 3.93
N PHE A 297 22.90 -11.98 3.38
CA PHE A 297 23.03 -12.18 1.94
C PHE A 297 22.85 -13.66 1.61
N GLU A 298 21.90 -13.99 0.75
CA GLU A 298 21.57 -15.38 0.40
C GLU A 298 22.07 -15.75 -1.00
N LEU A 299 22.70 -16.92 -1.08
CA LEU A 299 22.80 -17.71 -2.30
C LEU A 299 21.71 -18.79 -2.26
N GLU A 300 20.78 -18.75 -3.21
CA GLU A 300 19.67 -19.71 -3.21
C GLU A 300 20.10 -21.12 -3.62
N THR A 301 19.33 -22.11 -3.20
CA THR A 301 19.59 -23.54 -3.41
C THR A 301 20.04 -23.89 -4.81
N ASN A 302 19.27 -23.53 -5.84
CA ASN A 302 19.58 -23.90 -7.23
C ASN A 302 20.87 -23.25 -7.73
N MET A 303 21.18 -22.05 -7.24
CA MET A 303 22.43 -21.37 -7.54
C MET A 303 23.61 -22.10 -6.90
N VAL A 304 23.46 -22.53 -5.63
CA VAL A 304 24.46 -23.33 -4.90
C VAL A 304 24.68 -24.68 -5.58
N VAL A 305 23.63 -25.37 -6.03
CA VAL A 305 23.73 -26.63 -6.81
C VAL A 305 24.62 -26.45 -8.04
N GLU A 306 24.43 -25.38 -8.80
CA GLU A 306 25.25 -25.11 -9.99
C GLU A 306 26.70 -24.73 -9.64
N LEU A 307 26.93 -24.05 -8.51
CA LEU A 307 28.28 -23.74 -8.02
C LEU A 307 29.02 -24.99 -7.54
N GLU A 308 28.35 -25.90 -6.83
CA GLU A 308 28.91 -27.15 -6.36
C GLU A 308 29.32 -28.07 -7.51
N LYS A 309 28.54 -28.12 -8.60
CA LYS A 309 28.92 -28.83 -9.84
C LYS A 309 30.23 -28.33 -10.44
N LEU A 310 30.59 -27.07 -10.21
CA LEU A 310 31.82 -26.45 -10.66
C LEU A 310 32.96 -26.55 -9.64
N GLY A 311 32.75 -27.23 -8.51
CA GLY A 311 33.73 -27.39 -7.43
C GLY A 311 33.85 -26.19 -6.50
N TYR A 312 32.95 -25.19 -6.63
CA TYR A 312 32.87 -24.05 -5.74
C TYR A 312 31.81 -24.35 -4.68
N GLY A 313 32.24 -24.86 -3.52
CA GLY A 313 31.36 -25.07 -2.36
C GLY A 313 30.95 -23.74 -1.72
N ASP A 314 31.11 -23.62 -0.40
CA ASP A 314 30.66 -22.43 0.37
C ASP A 314 31.58 -21.20 0.25
N SER A 315 32.34 -21.09 -0.84
CA SER A 315 33.30 -19.99 -0.99
C SER A 315 32.58 -18.69 -1.36
N TRP A 316 32.75 -17.65 -0.55
CA TRP A 316 32.25 -16.30 -0.83
C TRP A 316 33.04 -15.56 -1.92
N SER A 317 34.21 -16.10 -2.32
CA SER A 317 35.01 -15.63 -3.43
C SER A 317 35.44 -16.79 -4.32
N ASN A 318 35.11 -16.72 -5.60
CA ASN A 318 35.48 -17.74 -6.58
C ASN A 318 35.76 -17.09 -7.95
N SER A 319 35.91 -17.92 -8.99
CA SER A 319 36.17 -17.45 -10.35
C SER A 319 34.94 -16.81 -11.01
N ILE A 320 33.73 -17.06 -10.51
CA ILE A 320 32.45 -16.58 -11.06
C ILE A 320 32.07 -15.24 -10.42
N PHE A 321 32.18 -15.11 -9.10
CA PHE A 321 31.86 -13.89 -8.37
C PHE A 321 32.79 -13.68 -7.17
N ASP A 322 32.77 -12.46 -6.66
CA ASP A 322 33.48 -12.05 -5.45
C ASP A 322 32.56 -11.21 -4.58
N LEU A 323 32.42 -11.60 -3.31
CA LEU A 323 31.60 -10.90 -2.33
C LEU A 323 32.51 -10.10 -1.39
N SER A 324 32.24 -8.80 -1.29
CA SER A 324 33.00 -7.87 -0.47
C SER A 324 32.07 -7.01 0.39
N PRO A 325 32.35 -6.81 1.69
CA PRO A 325 33.43 -7.39 2.48
C PRO A 325 33.19 -8.87 2.84
N ASN A 326 34.13 -9.47 3.58
CA ASN A 326 34.02 -10.86 4.03
C ASN A 326 32.89 -11.04 5.06
N PRO A 327 32.13 -12.15 4.98
CA PRO A 327 31.06 -12.44 5.94
C PRO A 327 31.61 -12.79 7.32
N VAL A 328 30.83 -12.49 8.37
CA VAL A 328 31.22 -12.79 9.76
C VAL A 328 30.77 -14.19 10.15
N ARG A 329 29.56 -14.59 9.75
CA ARG A 329 29.00 -15.93 9.97
C ARG A 329 28.33 -16.46 8.70
N VAL A 330 28.23 -17.77 8.60
CA VAL A 330 27.63 -18.47 7.46
C VAL A 330 26.63 -19.49 7.99
N PHE A 331 25.35 -19.30 7.66
CA PHE A 331 24.30 -20.26 7.96
C PHE A 331 24.04 -21.13 6.74
N LYS A 332 23.93 -22.43 6.98
CA LYS A 332 23.48 -23.39 5.97
C LYS A 332 22.10 -23.88 6.33
N GLU A 333 21.21 -23.88 5.35
CA GLU A 333 19.91 -24.51 5.49
C GLU A 333 20.09 -26.02 5.75
N SER A 334 19.52 -26.57 6.81
CA SER A 334 19.47 -28.01 7.01
C SER A 334 18.31 -28.57 6.19
N ASN A 335 18.61 -29.34 5.15
CA ASN A 335 17.57 -30.01 4.37
C ASN A 335 17.17 -31.34 5.03
N PRO A 336 15.87 -31.62 5.23
CA PRO A 336 15.41 -32.94 5.68
C PRO A 336 15.50 -34.03 4.59
N LEU A 337 15.86 -33.65 3.36
CA LEU A 337 15.92 -34.53 2.19
C LEU A 337 17.37 -34.71 1.71
N PRO A 338 17.91 -35.94 1.68
CA PRO A 338 19.26 -36.18 1.18
C PRO A 338 19.34 -35.88 -0.33
N GLY A 339 20.37 -35.13 -0.74
CA GLY A 339 20.69 -34.86 -2.15
C GLY A 339 20.25 -33.49 -2.70
N ARG A 340 19.66 -32.61 -1.88
CA ARG A 340 19.41 -31.20 -2.24
C ARG A 340 20.46 -30.31 -1.58
N SER A 341 21.22 -29.56 -2.36
CA SER A 341 22.17 -28.58 -1.82
C SER A 341 21.45 -27.52 -1.01
N ASN A 342 22.12 -26.97 -0.02
CA ASN A 342 21.51 -26.10 0.97
C ASN A 342 21.59 -24.64 0.49
N SER A 343 20.58 -23.81 0.75
CA SER A 343 20.79 -22.36 0.63
C SER A 343 21.85 -21.91 1.64
N ILE A 344 22.68 -20.96 1.23
CA ILE A 344 23.77 -20.41 2.05
C ILE A 344 23.43 -18.96 2.36
N ILE A 345 23.41 -18.62 3.64
CA ILE A 345 23.14 -17.27 4.12
C ILE A 345 24.38 -16.74 4.82
N TYR A 346 24.91 -15.64 4.31
CA TYR A 346 26.03 -14.91 4.87
C TYR A 346 25.53 -13.79 5.78
N GLU A 347 26.02 -13.73 7.00
CA GLU A 347 25.69 -12.70 7.97
C GLU A 347 26.81 -11.67 8.12
N TYR A 348 26.40 -10.41 8.11
CA TYR A 348 27.24 -9.24 8.28
C TYR A 348 26.81 -8.47 9.53
N ILE A 349 27.72 -8.42 10.48
CA ILE A 349 27.60 -7.70 11.76
C ILE A 349 28.85 -6.84 11.96
N ASN A 350 28.78 -5.86 12.87
CA ASN A 350 29.90 -4.99 13.27
C ASN A 350 30.33 -3.93 12.23
N TYR A 351 29.41 -3.08 11.80
CA TYR A 351 29.73 -1.86 11.05
C TYR A 351 29.47 -0.62 11.90
N SER A 352 30.22 0.46 11.64
CA SER A 352 30.17 1.69 12.43
C SER A 352 30.15 2.92 11.53
N GLU A 353 30.07 4.12 12.12
CA GLU A 353 30.21 5.36 11.34
C GLU A 353 31.63 5.52 10.76
N HIS A 354 32.65 4.99 11.44
CA HIS A 354 34.05 5.06 11.01
C HIS A 354 34.42 4.00 9.97
N GLU A 355 33.70 2.87 9.99
CA GLU A 355 33.84 1.77 9.04
C GLU A 355 32.47 1.46 8.42
N PRO A 356 32.02 2.27 7.44
CA PRO A 356 30.73 2.06 6.80
C PRO A 356 30.76 0.77 5.98
N LEU A 357 29.67 0.02 6.04
CA LEU A 357 29.51 -1.22 5.30
C LEU A 357 28.92 -0.95 3.92
N ASP A 358 29.67 -1.31 2.88
CA ASP A 358 29.19 -1.36 1.50
C ASP A 358 29.30 -2.79 0.97
N LEU A 359 28.28 -3.59 1.28
CA LEU A 359 28.19 -4.96 0.78
C LEU A 359 27.92 -4.96 -0.72
N GLY A 360 28.72 -5.68 -1.48
CA GLY A 360 28.54 -5.81 -2.92
C GLY A 360 29.03 -7.13 -3.46
N MET A 361 28.44 -7.52 -4.59
CA MET A 361 28.80 -8.71 -5.35
C MET A 361 29.30 -8.32 -6.72
N LYS A 362 30.56 -8.69 -7.00
CA LYS A 362 31.23 -8.47 -8.28
C LYS A 362 31.19 -9.75 -9.11
N TRP A 363 30.47 -9.71 -10.22
CA TRP A 363 30.44 -10.81 -11.19
C TRP A 363 31.65 -10.74 -12.12
N LYS A 364 32.34 -11.87 -12.28
CA LYS A 364 33.52 -12.06 -13.14
C LYS A 364 33.16 -12.83 -14.42
N LEU A 365 32.20 -13.76 -14.35
CA LEU A 365 31.75 -14.58 -15.47
C LEU A 365 30.21 -14.59 -15.56
N PRO A 366 29.62 -14.81 -16.76
CA PRO A 366 28.20 -15.07 -16.90
C PRO A 366 27.78 -16.31 -16.09
N PHE A 367 26.69 -16.19 -15.35
CA PHE A 367 26.14 -17.28 -14.56
C PHE A 367 24.60 -17.28 -14.67
N ILE A 368 24.04 -18.47 -14.87
CA ILE A 368 22.61 -18.69 -15.10
C ILE A 368 22.17 -19.80 -14.17
N TRP A 369 21.04 -19.57 -13.50
CA TRP A 369 20.39 -20.54 -12.63
C TRP A 369 18.87 -20.29 -12.66
N SER A 370 18.08 -21.20 -12.09
CA SER A 370 16.64 -21.06 -11.95
C SER A 370 16.27 -20.80 -10.49
N CYS A 371 15.20 -20.01 -10.24
CA CYS A 371 14.69 -19.83 -8.88
C CYS A 371 13.86 -21.03 -8.40
N SER A 372 13.67 -21.12 -7.09
CA SER A 372 12.72 -22.05 -6.47
C SER A 372 11.26 -21.61 -6.74
N GLN A 373 10.60 -22.28 -7.67
CA GLN A 373 9.22 -21.95 -8.08
C GLN A 373 8.18 -22.52 -7.10
N SER A 374 6.96 -21.97 -7.14
CA SER A 374 5.79 -22.58 -6.52
C SER A 374 5.41 -23.89 -7.24
N PRO A 375 4.72 -24.84 -6.59
CA PRO A 375 4.32 -26.12 -7.21
C PRO A 375 3.54 -25.94 -8.51
N PHE A 376 2.69 -24.92 -8.57
CA PHE A 376 2.00 -24.50 -9.78
C PHE A 376 2.21 -23.00 -9.99
N HIS A 377 2.43 -22.61 -11.25
CA HIS A 377 2.35 -21.23 -11.69
C HIS A 377 0.88 -20.88 -11.90
N ALA A 378 0.39 -19.88 -11.17
CA ALA A 378 -0.98 -19.41 -11.28
C ALA A 378 -1.04 -18.14 -12.13
N SER A 379 -1.83 -18.18 -13.20
CA SER A 379 -2.12 -17.04 -14.05
C SER A 379 -3.63 -16.84 -14.20
N ARG A 380 -4.02 -15.60 -14.44
CA ARG A 380 -5.41 -15.18 -14.58
C ARG A 380 -5.55 -14.21 -15.74
N PHE A 381 -6.58 -14.40 -16.54
CA PHE A 381 -6.83 -13.56 -17.71
C PHE A 381 -8.33 -13.45 -18.00
N LEU A 382 -8.71 -12.41 -18.73
CA LEU A 382 -10.06 -12.20 -19.23
C LEU A 382 -10.21 -12.86 -20.61
N MET A 383 -11.35 -13.50 -20.82
CA MET A 383 -11.76 -14.09 -22.09
C MET A 383 -13.06 -13.43 -22.58
N GLY A 384 -13.36 -13.61 -23.86
CA GLY A 384 -14.55 -13.04 -24.51
C GLY A 384 -14.26 -11.74 -25.25
N SER A 385 -15.23 -11.32 -26.07
CA SER A 385 -15.17 -10.09 -26.86
C SER A 385 -16.43 -9.26 -26.66
N GLY A 386 -16.31 -7.94 -26.79
CA GLY A 386 -17.41 -7.00 -26.62
C GLY A 386 -17.53 -6.40 -25.22
N ASN A 387 -18.57 -5.58 -25.04
CA ASN A 387 -18.77 -4.78 -23.82
C ASN A 387 -19.93 -5.27 -22.94
N GLU A 388 -20.58 -6.38 -23.29
CA GLU A 388 -21.70 -6.95 -22.53
C GLU A 388 -21.25 -8.16 -21.71
N ARG A 389 -20.70 -9.19 -22.37
CA ARG A 389 -20.28 -10.45 -21.73
C ARG A 389 -18.78 -10.62 -21.72
N GLY A 390 -18.28 -11.34 -20.73
CA GLY A 390 -16.89 -11.79 -20.66
C GLY A 390 -16.78 -13.06 -19.82
N SER A 391 -15.57 -13.60 -19.72
CA SER A 391 -15.29 -14.72 -18.83
C SER A 391 -13.97 -14.49 -18.10
N ILE A 392 -13.89 -14.94 -16.85
CA ILE A 392 -12.66 -14.96 -16.06
C ILE A 392 -12.09 -16.37 -16.16
N ALA A 393 -10.82 -16.47 -16.55
CA ALA A 393 -10.09 -17.72 -16.54
C ALA A 393 -8.94 -17.68 -15.53
N ILE A 394 -8.80 -18.74 -14.75
CA ILE A 394 -7.64 -18.99 -13.87
C ILE A 394 -6.96 -20.26 -14.37
N SER A 395 -5.67 -20.19 -14.66
CA SER A 395 -4.85 -21.31 -15.13
C SER A 395 -3.76 -21.60 -14.11
N LEU A 396 -3.58 -22.89 -13.78
CA LEU A 396 -2.55 -23.42 -12.92
C LEU A 396 -1.69 -24.36 -13.76
N GLN A 397 -0.43 -24.02 -13.96
CA GLN A 397 0.52 -24.84 -14.72
C GLN A 397 1.54 -25.47 -13.78
N SER A 398 1.74 -26.78 -13.88
CA SER A 398 2.70 -27.51 -13.05
C SER A 398 4.13 -27.04 -13.33
N THR A 399 4.91 -26.80 -12.28
CA THR A 399 6.34 -26.48 -12.38
C THR A 399 7.21 -27.69 -12.09
N GLU A 400 8.54 -27.55 -12.21
CA GLU A 400 9.48 -28.62 -11.87
C GLU A 400 9.43 -29.01 -10.39
N SER A 401 9.08 -28.07 -9.49
CA SER A 401 8.95 -28.35 -8.06
C SER A 401 7.84 -29.38 -7.75
N ASN A 402 6.78 -29.43 -8.56
CA ASN A 402 5.77 -30.49 -8.45
C ASN A 402 6.33 -31.85 -8.88
N LYS A 403 7.24 -31.91 -9.86
CA LYS A 403 7.88 -33.18 -10.30
C LYS A 403 8.74 -33.79 -9.19
N GLU A 404 9.41 -32.96 -8.39
CA GLU A 404 10.17 -33.41 -7.21
C GLU A 404 9.28 -33.95 -6.08
N PHE A 405 8.07 -33.38 -5.93
CA PHE A 405 7.07 -33.85 -4.97
C PHE A 405 6.43 -35.17 -5.44
N LEU A 406 6.13 -35.26 -6.74
CA LEU A 406 5.62 -36.46 -7.42
C LEU A 406 6.51 -37.69 -7.25
N ALA A 407 7.83 -37.51 -7.26
CA ALA A 407 8.79 -38.59 -7.07
C ALA A 407 8.70 -39.28 -5.69
N LYS A 408 7.95 -38.72 -4.74
CA LYS A 408 7.96 -39.14 -3.33
C LYS A 408 6.69 -39.83 -2.85
N SER A 409 5.60 -39.85 -3.61
CA SER A 409 4.31 -40.33 -3.09
C SER A 409 3.53 -41.21 -4.07
N HIS A 410 3.38 -42.49 -3.71
CA HIS A 410 2.36 -43.36 -4.29
C HIS A 410 0.98 -42.85 -3.85
N GLY A 411 0.15 -42.39 -4.80
CA GLY A 411 -1.18 -41.82 -4.51
C GLY A 411 -1.20 -40.33 -4.15
N CYS A 412 -0.25 -39.56 -4.67
CA CYS A 412 -0.15 -38.11 -4.47
C CYS A 412 -1.40 -37.34 -4.92
N THR A 413 -2.04 -36.59 -4.00
CA THR A 413 -3.09 -35.61 -4.32
C THR A 413 -2.67 -34.21 -3.94
N VAL A 414 -2.87 -33.24 -4.83
CA VAL A 414 -2.67 -31.81 -4.58
C VAL A 414 -3.99 -31.20 -4.16
N GLN A 415 -3.97 -30.39 -3.10
CA GLN A 415 -5.04 -29.47 -2.77
C GLN A 415 -4.63 -28.04 -3.12
N VAL A 416 -5.52 -27.29 -3.75
CA VAL A 416 -5.34 -25.88 -4.09
C VAL A 416 -6.55 -25.09 -3.60
N LEU A 417 -6.29 -24.04 -2.82
CA LEU A 417 -7.33 -23.10 -2.37
C LEU A 417 -7.26 -21.84 -3.22
N ILE A 418 -8.39 -21.45 -3.80
CA ILE A 418 -8.52 -20.23 -4.58
C ILE A 418 -9.49 -19.32 -3.85
N PHE A 419 -9.03 -18.11 -3.55
CA PHE A 419 -9.79 -17.05 -2.95
C PHE A 419 -9.88 -15.88 -3.95
N GLN A 420 -11.06 -15.61 -4.47
CA GLN A 420 -11.30 -14.59 -5.50
C GLN A 420 -12.39 -13.62 -5.08
N VAL A 421 -12.11 -12.33 -5.27
CA VAL A 421 -13.04 -11.22 -5.05
C VAL A 421 -13.36 -10.59 -6.39
N VAL A 422 -14.63 -10.27 -6.59
CA VAL A 422 -15.15 -9.70 -7.82
C VAL A 422 -16.04 -8.50 -7.46
N PRO A 423 -15.76 -7.30 -7.97
CA PRO A 423 -16.60 -6.13 -7.73
C PRO A 423 -18.04 -6.32 -8.21
N TRP A 424 -18.98 -5.58 -7.64
CA TRP A 424 -20.41 -5.73 -7.92
C TRP A 424 -20.79 -5.48 -9.40
N TYR A 425 -20.03 -4.63 -10.09
CA TYR A 425 -20.22 -4.34 -11.52
C TYR A 425 -19.75 -5.46 -12.46
N VAL A 426 -19.25 -6.58 -11.91
CA VAL A 426 -18.92 -7.80 -12.66
C VAL A 426 -19.85 -8.89 -12.14
N LYS A 427 -20.91 -9.17 -12.91
CA LYS A 427 -21.99 -10.08 -12.51
C LYS A 427 -21.64 -11.50 -12.91
N VAL A 428 -20.99 -12.24 -12.01
CA VAL A 428 -20.48 -13.58 -12.29
C VAL A 428 -21.58 -14.63 -12.21
N TYR A 429 -21.64 -15.48 -13.23
CA TYR A 429 -22.52 -16.64 -13.29
C TYR A 429 -21.82 -17.86 -12.69
N TYR A 430 -21.86 -18.02 -11.38
CA TYR A 430 -21.16 -19.14 -10.72
C TYR A 430 -21.58 -20.54 -11.19
N HIS A 431 -22.78 -20.68 -11.76
CA HIS A 431 -23.26 -21.94 -12.35
C HIS A 431 -22.56 -22.31 -13.68
N THR A 432 -21.84 -21.38 -14.33
CA THR A 432 -21.07 -21.63 -15.55
C THR A 432 -19.64 -22.07 -15.25
N LEU A 433 -19.31 -22.36 -13.98
CA LEU A 433 -17.99 -22.84 -13.60
C LEU A 433 -17.65 -24.13 -14.35
N GLN A 434 -16.64 -24.04 -15.23
CA GLN A 434 -16.07 -25.20 -15.90
C GLN A 434 -14.64 -25.41 -15.45
N VAL A 435 -14.29 -26.67 -15.22
CA VAL A 435 -12.93 -27.09 -14.84
C VAL A 435 -12.36 -27.91 -15.97
N PHE A 436 -11.15 -27.56 -16.40
CA PHE A 436 -10.40 -28.27 -17.42
C PHE A 436 -9.14 -28.83 -16.79
N ILE A 437 -8.88 -30.12 -16.98
CA ILE A 437 -7.64 -30.79 -16.59
C ILE A 437 -6.95 -31.26 -17.86
N ASP A 438 -5.72 -30.81 -18.09
CA ASP A 438 -4.93 -31.13 -19.29
C ASP A 438 -5.72 -30.92 -20.59
N GLY A 439 -6.47 -29.81 -20.65
CA GLY A 439 -7.30 -29.41 -21.78
C GLY A 439 -8.63 -30.16 -21.93
N LYS A 440 -8.91 -31.15 -21.07
CA LYS A 440 -10.18 -31.91 -21.10
C LYS A 440 -11.15 -31.38 -20.05
N PRO A 441 -12.42 -31.14 -20.39
CA PRO A 441 -13.42 -30.74 -19.42
C PRO A 441 -13.64 -31.86 -18.41
N GLN A 442 -13.70 -31.51 -17.14
CA GLN A 442 -13.96 -32.41 -16.02
C GLN A 442 -15.26 -32.04 -15.32
N SER A 443 -15.91 -33.03 -14.72
CA SER A 443 -17.06 -32.78 -13.85
C SER A 443 -16.62 -32.00 -12.62
N ALA A 444 -17.37 -30.94 -12.29
CA ALA A 444 -17.12 -30.12 -11.10
C ALA A 444 -17.05 -30.98 -9.81
N SER A 445 -17.90 -32.00 -9.70
CA SER A 445 -17.99 -32.86 -8.50
C SER A 445 -16.76 -33.72 -8.27
N ASP A 446 -15.97 -34.00 -9.31
CA ASP A 446 -14.80 -34.89 -9.20
C ASP A 446 -13.56 -34.12 -8.73
N VAL A 447 -13.53 -32.80 -8.94
CA VAL A 447 -12.36 -31.94 -8.71
C VAL A 447 -12.59 -30.96 -7.55
N ILE A 448 -13.82 -30.48 -7.37
CA ILE A 448 -14.14 -29.48 -6.35
C ILE A 448 -14.54 -30.17 -5.05
N GLU A 449 -13.66 -30.10 -4.05
CA GLU A 449 -13.90 -30.68 -2.72
C GLU A 449 -14.80 -29.77 -1.88
N LYS A 450 -14.62 -28.45 -2.01
CA LYS A 450 -15.42 -27.45 -1.28
C LYS A 450 -15.56 -26.18 -2.11
N ILE A 451 -16.77 -25.63 -2.13
CA ILE A 451 -17.07 -24.34 -2.76
C ILE A 451 -17.94 -23.51 -1.84
N GLN A 452 -17.60 -22.24 -1.68
CA GLN A 452 -18.44 -21.23 -1.04
C GLN A 452 -18.51 -20.03 -1.97
N VAL A 453 -19.73 -19.61 -2.27
CA VAL A 453 -20.01 -18.48 -3.14
C VAL A 453 -20.87 -17.49 -2.36
N SER A 454 -20.49 -16.22 -2.44
CA SER A 454 -21.34 -15.09 -2.05
C SER A 454 -21.52 -14.23 -3.30
N PRO A 455 -22.68 -14.27 -3.96
CA PRO A 455 -22.91 -13.47 -5.16
C PRO A 455 -22.81 -11.96 -4.88
N SER A 456 -22.42 -11.20 -5.89
CA SER A 456 -22.46 -9.74 -5.81
C SER A 456 -23.89 -9.22 -5.80
N GLU A 457 -24.08 -8.10 -5.12
CA GLU A 457 -25.33 -7.33 -5.15
C GLU A 457 -25.01 -5.90 -5.60
N ASP A 458 -25.81 -5.40 -6.55
CA ASP A 458 -25.57 -4.12 -7.21
C ASP A 458 -25.46 -2.99 -6.18
N LYS A 459 -24.30 -2.31 -6.18
CA LYS A 459 -23.97 -1.18 -5.28
C LYS A 459 -24.00 -1.51 -3.78
N LEU A 460 -24.12 -2.77 -3.40
CA LEU A 460 -24.21 -3.19 -2.00
C LEU A 460 -22.99 -4.00 -1.58
N PHE A 461 -22.71 -5.13 -2.23
CA PHE A 461 -21.62 -6.03 -1.82
C PHE A 461 -20.86 -6.62 -3.01
N PRO A 462 -19.53 -6.80 -2.91
CA PRO A 462 -18.76 -7.53 -3.90
C PRO A 462 -19.08 -9.03 -3.86
N GLY A 463 -18.89 -9.71 -4.99
CA GLY A 463 -18.99 -11.16 -5.09
C GLY A 463 -17.70 -11.83 -4.64
N THR A 464 -17.81 -12.99 -3.97
CA THR A 464 -16.65 -13.78 -3.54
C THR A 464 -16.79 -15.24 -3.94
N LEU A 465 -15.68 -15.83 -4.36
CA LEU A 465 -15.54 -17.24 -4.66
C LEU A 465 -14.41 -17.82 -3.80
N GLU A 466 -14.75 -18.81 -2.98
CA GLU A 466 -13.80 -19.61 -2.23
C GLU A 466 -13.91 -21.05 -2.71
N LEU A 467 -12.83 -21.58 -3.26
CA LEU A 467 -12.81 -22.86 -3.97
C LEU A 467 -11.65 -23.72 -3.50
N MET A 468 -11.92 -24.98 -3.19
CA MET A 468 -10.91 -26.00 -2.86
C MET A 468 -10.94 -27.05 -3.95
N LEU A 469 -9.85 -27.08 -4.72
CA LEU A 469 -9.62 -28.06 -5.76
C LEU A 469 -8.78 -29.19 -5.21
N ARG A 470 -9.12 -30.41 -5.60
CA ARG A 470 -8.35 -31.61 -5.31
C ARG A 470 -8.17 -32.40 -6.59
N TYR A 471 -6.93 -32.62 -6.98
CA TYR A 471 -6.60 -33.40 -8.17
C TYR A 471 -5.29 -34.18 -7.99
N PRO A 472 -5.05 -35.23 -8.79
CA PRO A 472 -3.81 -35.99 -8.74
C PRO A 472 -2.60 -35.13 -9.11
N CYS A 473 -1.45 -35.39 -8.49
CA CYS A 473 -0.24 -34.62 -8.76
C CYS A 473 0.29 -34.76 -10.20
N SER A 474 -0.14 -35.80 -10.94
CA SER A 474 0.28 -36.07 -12.32
C SER A 474 -0.25 -35.06 -13.35
N VAL A 475 -1.20 -34.23 -12.95
CA VAL A 475 -1.81 -33.21 -13.80
C VAL A 475 -0.79 -32.13 -14.15
N GLN A 476 -0.69 -31.78 -15.44
CA GLN A 476 0.23 -30.75 -15.92
C GLN A 476 -0.42 -29.36 -15.92
N SER A 477 -1.71 -29.28 -16.19
CA SER A 477 -2.45 -28.03 -16.25
C SER A 477 -3.88 -28.16 -15.73
N VAL A 478 -4.31 -27.18 -14.96
CA VAL A 478 -5.70 -27.03 -14.52
C VAL A 478 -6.17 -25.64 -14.91
N ALA A 479 -7.31 -25.53 -15.58
CA ALA A 479 -7.92 -24.24 -15.89
C ALA A 479 -9.36 -24.19 -15.40
N LEU A 480 -9.77 -23.02 -14.91
CA LEU A 480 -11.11 -22.73 -14.41
C LEU A 480 -11.65 -21.58 -15.23
N THR A 481 -12.89 -21.67 -15.69
CA THR A 481 -13.55 -20.59 -16.42
C THR A 481 -14.90 -20.27 -15.80
N LEU A 482 -15.21 -18.98 -15.70
CA LEU A 482 -16.46 -18.43 -15.19
C LEU A 482 -16.93 -17.30 -16.08
N ASP A 483 -18.16 -17.40 -16.58
CA ASP A 483 -18.76 -16.33 -17.38
C ASP A 483 -19.34 -15.24 -16.49
N PHE A 484 -19.34 -14.00 -16.99
CA PHE A 484 -19.91 -12.86 -16.30
C PHE A 484 -20.46 -11.82 -17.28
N ASP A 485 -21.41 -11.02 -16.79
CA ASP A 485 -21.87 -9.82 -17.49
C ASP A 485 -21.28 -8.55 -16.87
N LYS A 486 -21.01 -7.58 -17.73
CA LYS A 486 -20.52 -6.25 -17.37
C LYS A 486 -21.70 -5.39 -16.94
N GLY A 487 -21.63 -4.84 -15.73
CA GLY A 487 -22.64 -3.94 -15.20
C GLY A 487 -22.66 -2.61 -15.96
N PHE A 488 -23.85 -2.04 -16.11
CA PHE A 488 -24.02 -0.67 -16.56
C PHE A 488 -23.90 0.27 -15.37
N LEU A 489 -22.89 1.13 -15.42
CA LEU A 489 -22.63 2.11 -14.39
C LEU A 489 -23.31 3.44 -14.74
N HIS A 490 -23.68 4.18 -13.70
CA HIS A 490 -24.05 5.58 -13.86
C HIS A 490 -22.82 6.44 -14.12
N ILE A 491 -23.02 7.62 -14.72
CA ILE A 491 -21.94 8.52 -15.10
C ILE A 491 -21.05 8.95 -13.93
N ASP A 492 -21.62 9.07 -12.73
CA ASP A 492 -20.97 9.44 -11.49
C ASP A 492 -20.17 8.28 -10.84
N GLU A 493 -20.37 7.04 -11.31
CA GLU A 493 -19.65 5.85 -10.83
C GLU A 493 -18.36 5.61 -11.61
N TYR A 494 -18.14 6.31 -12.73
CA TYR A 494 -16.91 6.19 -13.50
C TYR A 494 -15.74 6.94 -12.82
N PRO A 495 -14.53 6.35 -12.83
CA PRO A 495 -13.32 7.06 -12.44
C PRO A 495 -13.03 8.24 -13.39
N PRO A 496 -12.12 9.16 -13.02
CA PRO A 496 -11.69 10.28 -13.86
C PRO A 496 -11.08 9.91 -15.23
N ASP A 497 -10.82 8.63 -15.49
CA ASP A 497 -10.52 8.08 -16.82
C ASP A 497 -11.34 6.79 -17.06
N ALA A 498 -12.55 6.97 -17.58
CA ALA A 498 -13.48 5.88 -17.83
C ALA A 498 -12.98 4.89 -18.91
N ASN A 499 -12.12 5.35 -19.83
CA ASN A 499 -11.67 4.55 -20.98
C ASN A 499 -10.64 3.48 -20.60
N GLN A 500 -9.94 3.66 -19.48
CA GLN A 500 -9.02 2.66 -18.94
C GLN A 500 -9.75 1.35 -18.59
N GLY A 501 -11.02 1.43 -18.16
CA GLY A 501 -11.79 0.29 -17.63
C GLY A 501 -11.82 0.26 -16.11
N PHE A 502 -11.97 -0.92 -15.51
CA PHE A 502 -12.05 -1.15 -14.06
C PHE A 502 -11.19 -2.33 -13.64
N ASP A 503 -10.48 -2.20 -12.53
CA ASP A 503 -9.60 -3.27 -12.04
C ASP A 503 -10.35 -4.24 -11.11
N ILE A 504 -10.21 -5.53 -11.35
CA ILE A 504 -10.58 -6.60 -10.43
C ILE A 504 -9.33 -6.97 -9.63
N PRO A 505 -9.38 -6.99 -8.30
CA PRO A 505 -8.25 -7.39 -7.47
C PRO A 505 -7.76 -8.81 -7.79
N SER A 506 -6.47 -9.05 -7.57
CA SER A 506 -5.82 -10.36 -7.72
C SER A 506 -6.52 -11.45 -6.92
N ALA A 507 -6.58 -12.66 -7.46
CA ALA A 507 -6.99 -13.84 -6.70
C ALA A 507 -5.78 -14.36 -5.88
N LEU A 508 -6.06 -14.88 -4.69
CA LEU A 508 -5.07 -15.55 -3.85
C LEU A 508 -5.18 -17.05 -4.07
N VAL A 509 -4.06 -17.68 -4.44
CA VAL A 509 -3.92 -19.12 -4.59
C VAL A 509 -3.03 -19.63 -3.46
N THR A 510 -3.53 -20.58 -2.68
CA THR A 510 -2.79 -21.20 -1.56
C THR A 510 -2.63 -22.69 -1.82
N PHE A 511 -1.45 -23.22 -1.50
CA PHE A 511 -1.11 -24.63 -1.65
C PHE A 511 -0.89 -25.27 -0.26
N PRO A 512 -1.94 -25.79 0.41
CA PRO A 512 -1.84 -26.24 1.80
C PRO A 512 -0.87 -27.40 2.03
N ASN A 513 -0.66 -28.27 1.03
CA ASN A 513 0.26 -29.39 1.12
C ASN A 513 1.74 -28.98 1.03
N PHE A 514 2.02 -27.73 0.68
CA PHE A 514 3.37 -27.22 0.45
C PHE A 514 3.70 -26.15 1.49
N HIS A 515 4.89 -26.27 2.08
CA HIS A 515 5.35 -25.37 3.12
C HIS A 515 6.60 -24.63 2.66
N SER A 516 6.69 -23.35 3.02
CA SER A 516 7.82 -22.48 2.70
C SER A 516 8.85 -22.40 3.84
N SER A 517 8.69 -23.18 4.91
CA SER A 517 9.58 -23.14 6.08
C SER A 517 10.97 -23.66 5.77
N ARG A 518 11.98 -23.05 6.40
CA ARG A 518 13.37 -23.45 6.33
C ARG A 518 13.84 -23.97 7.69
N SER A 519 14.85 -24.82 7.69
CA SER A 519 15.57 -25.22 8.90
C SER A 519 17.04 -24.93 8.72
N TYR A 520 17.78 -24.64 9.79
CA TYR A 520 19.20 -24.31 9.73
C TYR A 520 19.99 -25.30 10.59
N VAL A 521 21.24 -25.59 10.20
CA VAL A 521 22.08 -26.61 10.87
C VAL A 521 22.51 -26.19 12.29
N GLU A 522 22.52 -24.89 12.61
CA GLU A 522 22.87 -24.42 13.96
C GLU A 522 21.72 -24.57 14.97
N ASP A 523 22.06 -24.78 16.24
CA ASP A 523 21.09 -24.84 17.35
C ASP A 523 20.23 -23.57 17.39
N ASN A 524 18.90 -23.72 17.39
CA ASN A 524 17.92 -22.62 17.42
C ASN A 524 18.17 -21.56 18.53
N LEU A 525 18.94 -21.91 19.57
CA LEU A 525 19.34 -21.01 20.66
C LEU A 525 20.37 -19.93 20.24
N SER A 526 21.12 -20.13 19.14
CA SER A 526 22.09 -19.15 18.62
C SER A 526 21.47 -18.12 17.67
N ILE A 527 20.34 -18.45 17.04
CA ILE A 527 19.67 -17.63 16.02
C ILE A 527 18.80 -16.56 16.69
N ASN A 528 19.45 -15.54 17.26
CA ASN A 528 18.76 -14.35 17.78
C ASN A 528 18.44 -13.36 16.65
N SER A 529 17.68 -13.82 15.63
CA SER A 529 17.27 -13.03 14.46
C SER A 529 15.77 -13.21 14.20
N PRO A 530 14.95 -12.15 14.37
CA PRO A 530 13.52 -12.22 14.09
C PRO A 530 13.16 -12.65 12.65
N LEU A 531 13.95 -12.25 11.65
CA LEU A 531 13.73 -12.63 10.26
C LEU A 531 13.99 -14.12 10.02
N LEU A 532 15.13 -14.65 10.50
CA LEU A 532 15.44 -16.07 10.31
C LEU A 532 14.48 -16.98 11.09
N LEU A 533 14.05 -16.58 12.30
CA LEU A 533 12.99 -17.28 13.03
C LEU A 533 11.68 -17.30 12.24
N LYS A 534 11.34 -16.20 11.56
CA LYS A 534 10.16 -16.15 10.67
C LYS A 534 10.29 -17.08 9.46
N PHE A 535 11.51 -17.28 8.96
CA PHE A 535 11.76 -18.25 7.89
C PHE A 535 11.60 -19.70 8.34
N GLN A 536 11.76 -19.98 9.64
CA GLN A 536 11.50 -21.30 10.23
C GLN A 536 10.02 -21.60 10.48
N GLU A 537 9.16 -20.57 10.54
CA GLU A 537 7.73 -20.76 10.71
C GLU A 537 7.12 -21.58 9.55
N LYS A 538 6.31 -22.58 9.91
CA LYS A 538 5.60 -23.46 8.97
C LYS A 538 4.46 -22.72 8.26
N ASN A 539 4.82 -21.87 7.31
CA ASN A 539 3.91 -21.15 6.44
C ASN A 539 3.55 -21.98 5.20
N VAL A 540 2.32 -21.85 4.73
CA VAL A 540 1.86 -22.46 3.48
C VAL A 540 2.32 -21.63 2.28
N VAL A 541 2.63 -22.28 1.17
CA VAL A 541 3.00 -21.58 -0.07
C VAL A 541 1.78 -20.86 -0.63
N ARG A 542 1.95 -19.59 -1.00
CA ARG A 542 0.90 -18.71 -1.52
C ARG A 542 1.40 -17.94 -2.73
N SER A 543 0.50 -17.70 -3.67
CA SER A 543 0.75 -16.83 -4.81
C SER A 543 -0.46 -15.98 -5.14
N TYR A 544 -0.22 -14.77 -5.61
CA TYR A 544 -1.24 -13.85 -6.12
C TYR A 544 -1.25 -13.91 -7.65
N THR A 545 -2.44 -14.00 -8.23
CA THR A 545 -2.63 -13.88 -9.68
C THR A 545 -2.55 -12.43 -10.14
N GLU A 546 -2.68 -12.20 -11.44
CA GLU A 546 -2.88 -10.91 -12.06
C GLU A 546 -4.15 -10.22 -11.54
N ALA A 547 -4.06 -8.90 -11.38
CA ALA A 547 -5.24 -8.04 -11.36
C ALA A 547 -5.78 -7.94 -12.80
N LEU A 548 -7.11 -7.98 -12.95
CA LEU A 548 -7.73 -7.97 -14.28
C LEU A 548 -8.29 -6.60 -14.60
N LEU A 549 -8.05 -6.11 -15.80
CA LEU A 549 -8.62 -4.85 -16.28
C LEU A 549 -9.85 -5.13 -17.16
N VAL A 550 -11.04 -4.87 -16.62
CA VAL A 550 -12.32 -5.05 -17.32
C VAL A 550 -12.74 -3.74 -17.99
N PRO A 551 -12.79 -3.67 -19.33
CA PRO A 551 -13.38 -2.54 -20.02
C PRO A 551 -14.91 -2.62 -19.90
N LEU A 552 -15.52 -1.60 -19.28
CA LEU A 552 -16.98 -1.43 -19.23
C LEU A 552 -17.45 -0.51 -20.37
N THR A 553 -18.73 -0.55 -20.69
CA THR A 553 -19.36 0.37 -21.66
C THR A 553 -19.22 1.80 -21.15
N THR A 554 -18.42 2.64 -21.79
CA THR A 554 -18.35 4.06 -21.40
C THR A 554 -19.54 4.83 -21.99
N PRO A 555 -20.29 5.61 -21.20
CA PRO A 555 -21.35 6.46 -21.74
C PRO A 555 -20.74 7.62 -22.55
N ASP A 556 -21.57 8.25 -23.40
CA ASP A 556 -21.16 9.47 -24.08
C ASP A 556 -21.08 10.65 -23.08
N PHE A 557 -19.86 10.93 -22.60
CA PHE A 557 -19.58 12.04 -21.68
C PHE A 557 -19.77 13.43 -22.33
N SER A 558 -19.91 13.52 -23.66
CA SER A 558 -20.01 14.81 -24.35
C SER A 558 -21.36 15.50 -24.12
N MET A 559 -22.47 14.76 -24.00
CA MET A 559 -23.78 15.36 -23.77
C MET A 559 -23.86 16.09 -22.42
N PRO A 560 -23.49 15.46 -21.28
CA PRO A 560 -23.44 16.17 -20.00
C PRO A 560 -22.47 17.34 -20.00
N TYR A 561 -21.31 17.21 -20.64
CA TYR A 561 -20.34 18.30 -20.78
C TYR A 561 -20.95 19.51 -21.52
N ASN A 562 -21.69 19.28 -22.61
CA ASN A 562 -22.38 20.33 -23.35
C ASN A 562 -23.46 21.02 -22.50
N VAL A 563 -24.19 20.27 -21.67
CA VAL A 563 -25.19 20.83 -20.75
C VAL A 563 -24.52 21.65 -19.64
N ILE A 564 -23.44 21.16 -19.04
CA ILE A 564 -22.69 21.86 -17.99
C ILE A 564 -22.09 23.16 -18.56
N THR A 565 -21.47 23.11 -19.73
CA THR A 565 -20.90 24.32 -20.36
C THR A 565 -21.98 25.34 -20.71
N PHE A 566 -23.13 24.91 -21.24
CA PHE A 566 -24.26 25.80 -21.51
C PHE A 566 -24.80 26.45 -20.23
N THR A 567 -25.07 25.66 -19.19
CA THR A 567 -25.60 26.17 -17.91
C THR A 567 -24.62 27.09 -17.19
N CYS A 568 -23.33 26.75 -17.16
CA CYS A 568 -22.27 27.63 -16.65
C CYS A 568 -22.19 28.94 -17.44
N THR A 569 -22.36 28.90 -18.76
CA THR A 569 -22.38 30.12 -19.59
C THR A 569 -23.59 30.99 -19.27
N VAL A 570 -24.78 30.39 -19.12
CA VAL A 570 -26.01 31.12 -18.72
C VAL A 570 -25.83 31.75 -17.33
N LEU A 571 -25.30 31.01 -16.36
CA LEU A 571 -25.05 31.52 -15.01
C LEU A 571 -24.00 32.64 -15.02
N ALA A 572 -22.92 32.49 -15.78
CA ALA A 572 -21.89 33.51 -15.92
C ALA A 572 -22.44 34.80 -16.54
N LEU A 573 -23.29 34.71 -17.57
CA LEU A 573 -23.97 35.86 -18.17
C LEU A 573 -24.98 36.48 -17.20
N TYR A 574 -25.76 35.67 -16.49
CA TYR A 574 -26.71 36.14 -15.49
C TYR A 574 -26.03 36.91 -14.37
N PHE A 575 -25.08 36.28 -13.66
CA PHE A 575 -24.35 36.92 -12.56
C PHE A 575 -23.47 38.06 -13.05
N GLY A 576 -22.84 37.93 -14.22
CA GLY A 576 -22.06 39.00 -14.84
C GLY A 576 -22.93 40.22 -15.15
N SER A 577 -24.11 40.03 -15.72
CA SER A 577 -25.06 41.13 -15.99
C SER A 577 -25.61 41.74 -14.70
N LEU A 578 -25.97 40.93 -13.71
CA LEU A 578 -26.46 41.37 -12.40
C LEU A 578 -25.42 42.23 -11.69
N LEU A 579 -24.18 41.75 -11.58
CA LEU A 579 -23.07 42.49 -10.98
C LEU A 579 -22.76 43.78 -11.73
N ASN A 580 -22.85 43.78 -13.06
CA ASN A 580 -22.65 44.97 -13.87
C ASN A 580 -23.75 46.02 -13.63
N VAL A 581 -25.02 45.61 -13.50
CA VAL A 581 -26.14 46.51 -13.16
C VAL A 581 -25.97 47.07 -11.74
N LEU A 582 -25.64 46.23 -10.76
CA LEU A 582 -25.42 46.67 -9.38
C LEU A 582 -24.25 47.65 -9.28
N ARG A 583 -23.12 47.37 -9.94
CA ARG A 583 -21.96 48.28 -9.98
C ARG A 583 -22.26 49.58 -10.72
N ARG A 584 -23.01 49.54 -11.82
CA ARG A 584 -23.43 50.75 -12.54
C ARG A 584 -24.31 51.63 -11.67
N ARG A 585 -25.22 51.05 -10.89
CA ARG A 585 -26.07 51.81 -9.96
C ARG A 585 -25.26 52.51 -8.86
N VAL A 586 -24.28 51.81 -8.27
CA VAL A 586 -23.37 52.41 -7.28
C VAL A 586 -22.50 53.50 -7.91
N GLY A 587 -21.95 53.27 -9.10
CA GLY A 587 -21.15 54.27 -9.83
C GLY A 587 -21.97 55.47 -10.31
N GLU A 588 -23.24 55.28 -10.64
CA GLU A 588 -24.18 56.38 -10.95
C GLU A 588 -24.60 57.15 -9.70
N GLU A 589 -24.81 56.49 -8.56
CA GLU A 589 -25.05 57.15 -7.27
C GLU A 589 -23.82 57.93 -6.79
N GLU A 590 -22.61 57.39 -6.90
CA GLU A 590 -21.37 58.13 -6.63
C GLU A 590 -21.21 59.33 -7.58
N ARG A 591 -21.50 59.17 -8.87
CA ARG A 591 -21.50 60.29 -9.83
C ARG A 591 -22.58 61.32 -9.53
N LEU A 592 -23.76 60.91 -9.06
CA LEU A 592 -24.84 61.82 -8.67
C LEU A 592 -24.50 62.58 -7.38
N LEU A 593 -23.84 61.94 -6.41
CA LEU A 593 -23.31 62.59 -5.21
C LEU A 593 -22.21 63.61 -5.56
N ASN A 594 -21.22 63.20 -6.37
CA ASN A 594 -20.16 64.09 -6.86
C ASN A 594 -20.72 65.22 -7.76
N SER A 595 -21.79 64.96 -8.53
CA SER A 595 -22.45 65.97 -9.36
C SER A 595 -23.30 66.95 -8.54
N LYS A 596 -23.90 66.54 -7.42
CA LYS A 596 -24.61 67.43 -6.48
C LYS A 596 -23.65 68.40 -5.78
N ASP A 597 -22.45 67.94 -5.44
CA ASP A 597 -21.41 68.81 -4.88
C ASP A 597 -20.87 69.79 -5.94
N THR A 598 -20.68 69.34 -7.18
CA THR A 598 -20.23 70.24 -8.27
C THR A 598 -21.32 71.16 -8.82
N THR A 599 -22.61 70.79 -8.78
CA THR A 599 -23.72 71.67 -9.19
C THR A 599 -24.02 72.76 -8.17
N ARG A 600 -23.82 72.52 -6.86
CA ARG A 600 -23.80 73.59 -5.85
C ARG A 600 -22.71 74.64 -6.12
N ILE A 601 -21.57 74.21 -6.67
CA ILE A 601 -20.43 75.10 -6.96
C ILE A 601 -20.54 75.77 -8.35
N ARG A 602 -21.27 75.16 -9.30
CA ARG A 602 -21.39 75.66 -10.70
C ARG A 602 -22.70 76.38 -11.05
N LEU A 603 -23.64 76.55 -10.11
CA LEU A 603 -24.83 77.39 -10.34
C LEU A 603 -24.52 78.90 -10.33
N ILE A 604 -23.38 79.29 -9.75
CA ILE A 604 -22.95 80.68 -9.61
C ILE A 604 -22.33 81.25 -10.92
N PRO A 605 -21.54 80.50 -11.73
CA PRO A 605 -21.00 81.04 -12.98
C PRO A 605 -21.93 80.90 -14.20
N LEU A 606 -22.94 80.02 -14.14
CA LEU A 606 -23.77 79.66 -15.30
C LEU A 606 -24.97 80.59 -15.53
N LEU A 607 -25.34 81.39 -14.52
CA LEU A 607 -26.24 82.54 -14.67
C LEU A 607 -25.53 83.75 -15.31
N LEU A 608 -24.21 83.85 -15.17
CA LEU A 608 -23.40 84.92 -15.77
C LEU A 608 -23.04 84.66 -17.25
N SER A 609 -23.02 83.41 -17.71
CA SER A 609 -22.69 83.06 -19.11
C SER A 609 -23.89 82.93 -20.05
N LYS A 610 -25.13 82.87 -19.52
CA LYS A 610 -26.36 82.85 -20.34
C LYS A 610 -26.79 84.24 -20.85
N PHE A 611 -26.19 85.32 -20.37
CA PHE A 611 -26.40 86.66 -20.91
C PHE A 611 -25.49 86.99 -22.11
N SER A 612 -24.39 86.25 -22.33
CA SER A 612 -23.37 86.61 -23.32
C SER A 612 -23.35 85.77 -24.61
N SER A 613 -24.18 84.74 -24.76
CA SER A 613 -24.20 83.89 -25.97
C SER A 613 -25.52 83.91 -26.74
N LYS A 614 -26.40 84.88 -26.44
CA LYS A 614 -27.52 85.29 -27.32
C LYS A 614 -27.06 86.08 -28.55
N LEU A 615 -25.75 86.22 -28.78
CA LEU A 615 -25.16 86.69 -30.03
C LEU A 615 -24.46 85.53 -30.74
N LYS A 616 -24.86 85.33 -32.00
CA LYS A 616 -24.28 84.44 -33.03
C LYS A 616 -24.96 83.07 -33.14
N GLY A 617 -25.86 82.98 -34.12
CA GLY A 617 -26.57 81.77 -34.51
C GLY A 617 -25.97 81.05 -35.71
N ARG A 618 -26.62 79.91 -36.02
CA ARG A 618 -26.59 79.05 -37.23
C ARG A 618 -25.32 78.23 -37.52
N THR A 619 -25.32 77.02 -38.08
CA THR A 619 -26.28 75.90 -38.30
C THR A 619 -25.47 74.70 -38.86
N ASP A 620 -26.10 73.52 -38.89
CA ASP A 620 -25.77 72.25 -39.59
C ASP A 620 -25.21 71.14 -38.67
N GLY A 621 -25.57 69.86 -38.74
CA GLY A 621 -26.49 69.08 -39.57
C GLY A 621 -26.65 67.67 -38.94
N THR A 622 -27.83 67.06 -39.10
CA THR A 622 -28.41 65.84 -38.47
C THR A 622 -27.74 64.48 -38.82
N PRO A 623 -28.26 63.29 -38.41
CA PRO A 623 -28.64 62.74 -37.08
C PRO A 623 -28.13 61.27 -36.87
N LYS A 624 -28.33 60.63 -35.68
CA LYS A 624 -28.38 59.15 -35.57
C LYS A 624 -29.19 58.60 -34.37
N SER A 625 -30.16 57.75 -34.74
CA SER A 625 -30.70 56.53 -34.12
C SER A 625 -31.36 56.54 -32.72
N SER A 626 -32.65 56.22 -32.76
CA SER A 626 -33.55 55.77 -31.68
C SER A 626 -33.58 54.25 -31.53
N SER A 627 -33.48 53.71 -30.30
CA SER A 627 -34.12 52.45 -29.86
C SER A 627 -33.96 52.20 -28.36
N LEU A 628 -34.81 52.83 -27.53
CA LEU A 628 -34.77 52.70 -26.05
C LEU A 628 -35.99 51.94 -25.47
N LEU A 629 -36.69 51.14 -26.28
CA LEU A 629 -37.95 50.50 -25.89
C LEU A 629 -37.90 48.96 -25.70
N GLY A 630 -36.79 48.28 -26.00
CA GLY A 630 -36.70 46.81 -25.94
C GLY A 630 -36.32 46.21 -24.58
N SER A 631 -35.56 46.92 -23.76
CA SER A 631 -34.95 46.36 -22.53
C SER A 631 -35.95 46.13 -21.39
N LYS A 632 -36.97 46.98 -21.26
CA LYS A 632 -37.97 46.87 -20.18
C LYS A 632 -38.93 45.69 -20.38
N PHE A 633 -39.29 45.40 -21.63
CA PHE A 633 -40.18 44.29 -21.97
C PHE A 633 -39.53 42.93 -21.70
N LEU A 634 -38.24 42.79 -22.01
CA LEU A 634 -37.50 41.56 -21.76
C LEU A 634 -37.38 41.26 -20.26
N PHE A 635 -37.19 42.31 -19.44
CA PHE A 635 -37.08 42.18 -17.99
C PHE A 635 -38.40 41.71 -17.36
N ILE A 636 -39.53 42.24 -17.83
CA ILE A 636 -40.86 41.85 -17.35
C ILE A 636 -41.15 40.38 -17.72
N LEU A 637 -40.79 39.95 -18.94
CA LEU A 637 -40.98 38.56 -19.38
C LEU A 637 -40.22 37.57 -18.49
N VAL A 638 -38.97 37.88 -18.13
CA VAL A 638 -38.12 37.02 -17.29
C VAL A 638 -38.66 36.94 -15.86
N VAL A 639 -39.15 38.05 -15.30
CA VAL A 639 -39.76 38.06 -13.96
C VAL A 639 -41.04 37.23 -13.94
N VAL A 640 -41.88 37.33 -14.98
CA VAL A 640 -43.12 36.54 -15.09
C VAL A 640 -42.81 35.04 -15.19
N LEU A 641 -41.81 34.65 -15.98
CA LEU A 641 -41.39 33.25 -16.09
C LEU A 641 -40.79 32.70 -14.78
N ALA A 642 -40.04 33.52 -14.04
CA ALA A 642 -39.49 33.12 -12.75
C ALA A 642 -40.58 32.93 -11.68
N VAL A 643 -41.62 33.77 -11.68
CA VAL A 643 -42.78 33.62 -10.78
C VAL A 643 -43.62 32.39 -11.15
N LEU A 644 -43.85 32.16 -12.44
CA LEU A 644 -44.53 30.94 -12.93
C LEU A 644 -43.77 29.67 -12.56
N TRP A 645 -42.44 29.66 -12.70
CA TRP A 645 -41.62 28.53 -12.29
C TRP A 645 -41.70 28.29 -10.78
N HIS A 646 -41.66 29.35 -9.97
CA HIS A 646 -41.78 29.22 -8.52
C HIS A 646 -43.15 28.68 -8.08
N TYR A 647 -44.22 29.02 -8.80
CA TYR A 647 -45.58 28.54 -8.52
C TYR A 647 -45.83 27.10 -8.99
N ILE A 648 -45.01 26.58 -9.91
CA ILE A 648 -45.09 25.19 -10.40
C ILE A 648 -44.19 24.25 -9.57
N ALA A 649 -43.12 24.77 -8.99
CA ALA A 649 -42.14 24.00 -8.22
C ALA A 649 -42.43 23.89 -6.71
N ASN A 650 -43.41 24.64 -6.20
CA ASN A 650 -44.00 24.53 -4.87
C ASN A 650 -45.45 24.10 -5.00
#